data_AF-A0A5B0FVF4-F1
#
_entry.id   AF-A0A5B0FVF4-F1
#
_cell.length_a   1.000
_cell.length_b   1.000
_cell.length_c   1.000
_cell.angle_alpha   90.00
_cell.angle_beta   90.00
_cell.angle_gamma   90.00
#
_symmetry.space_group_name_H-M   'P 1'
#
loop_
_entity.id
_entity.type
_entity.pdbx_description
1 polymer ?
#
loop_
_entity_poly.entity_id
_entity_poly.type
_entity_poly.pdbx_seq_one_letter_code
_entity_poly.pdbx_strand_id
1 'polypeptide(L)'
;MEFNTALLVTGLYFLLVTCCFGQKKLKPASPLSLGQDNRLVYSADSLGNRIVDFSHCGYQGGNLTMPTVAAKIFVKNEPGDATPRIQAAIDWLGKIPLDENGFRGAVLLEKGVYQLNGGLIVRQSGIVIRGSGAGKDGTVLLGAGTTRETVIRVLGENDIRSGNTSEVTDEYVPVNATTFRVRNAGIIKAGSRIRIRRPATKEWIKLLKMEEFGGETGWLGWKPGQRDIVWDRIVKSVSGNEITVDAPLTTALDAKFGMASVETYSWPGRISQIGIENLTIDSEFNTENPKDEDHRWMGITVENTENAWVRRVNFKHLAGSAVALFETASRITVEDCLSTEPVSEIGGQRRYTFFTQGQQTLFQRCYAEFGYHDFSVGFVAPGPNAFVQCESHLPHSFSGPIDSWASGALYDNVNIDGNALRFCNRGQDGQGAGWTAANSVLWQCSASRVENFSPPGAVNYAFGIWSQFAGDGYWENVNEHIQPRSLYYAQLSERIGKEALDRAFLMPKESEASSSPTIEQAAKLAASSYEPALVLRDWIERKGGEGEGREEWEEGRKQKNLRPRPPFPPSPPSKIPLLTIKNGLLLRDGKVLTGGRQEVPWWRGSLRPHDVKSAKPHITRFVPGRYGAGVTDILEEMTDSLVAKNVTVIDHNYGLWYDRRRDDHERTRRMDGEVWAPFYEQPFARSGEGSAWDNLSKYDLTKYNAWYWNRLQQFATLADQKGLVLFHQHYFQHNILEAGAHYADFPWRPANNINNTGFPEPPPYAGDKRIFMADQFYDVSHPVRRELHRAYIRKSLDNFSENGSVIHFVSAEYTGPLHFVKFWLDVIAEWEREKGRNALVALSATKDVQDSILADPAYQKIVDVIDIRYWQMRENGGFYAPEGGKNLAPRQHARIQKAGKVSFQSVYNSVLEYRKKHPEKPVLYNADGADRFAWAVLLAGGSLSTLPGLTDSKVLAQIADMHVVPHSDGGVFELENSERGKIIYTEKPTSMQIDMTRFKGSFILKKIDPVSGQYIGKEQVIRGGKIIPVALSGEAPVVLWISKK
;
A
#
# COMPACT_ATOMS: atom_id res chain seq x y z
N MET A 1 17.62 -89.44 -0.11
CA MET A 1 17.68 -88.28 0.82
C MET A 1 16.25 -87.74 0.96
N GLU A 2 15.29 -88.42 1.59
CA GLU A 2 15.29 -89.11 2.91
C GLU A 2 15.39 -88.10 4.06
N PHE A 3 14.41 -87.99 4.98
CA PHE A 3 13.92 -88.97 5.98
C PHE A 3 14.92 -89.20 7.13
N ASN A 4 14.55 -89.32 8.42
CA ASN A 4 13.29 -89.00 9.14
C ASN A 4 13.52 -89.13 10.68
N THR A 5 12.84 -88.36 11.54
CA THR A 5 12.65 -88.61 13.01
C THR A 5 13.92 -88.72 13.91
N ALA A 6 13.93 -88.53 15.24
CA ALA A 6 13.00 -88.06 16.29
C ALA A 6 13.84 -87.26 17.37
N LEU A 7 13.63 -87.14 18.70
CA LEU A 7 12.70 -87.70 19.73
C LEU A 7 12.65 -86.75 20.96
N LEU A 8 12.04 -87.20 22.08
CA LEU A 8 11.97 -86.60 23.44
C LEU A 8 13.37 -86.44 24.11
N VAL A 9 13.59 -85.66 25.18
CA VAL A 9 12.92 -85.62 26.51
C VAL A 9 12.94 -84.22 27.19
N THR A 10 12.04 -84.04 28.17
CA THR A 10 11.74 -82.84 28.98
C THR A 10 12.91 -82.18 29.74
N GLY A 11 12.84 -80.85 29.88
CA GLY A 11 13.57 -80.05 30.89
C GLY A 11 12.76 -78.82 31.33
N LEU A 12 12.65 -78.58 32.64
CA LEU A 12 11.78 -77.56 33.23
C LEU A 12 12.49 -76.20 33.36
N TYR A 13 11.94 -75.11 32.82
CA TYR A 13 12.41 -73.74 33.10
C TYR A 13 11.26 -72.71 33.20
N PHE A 14 11.52 -71.64 33.97
CA PHE A 14 10.52 -70.71 34.49
C PHE A 14 9.68 -69.97 33.43
N LEU A 15 8.35 -69.97 33.62
CA LEU A 15 7.46 -68.95 33.07
C LEU A 15 7.58 -67.66 33.91
N LEU A 16 8.40 -66.72 33.43
CA LEU A 16 8.38 -65.34 33.91
C LEU A 16 7.38 -64.54 33.05
N VAL A 17 6.13 -64.45 33.50
CA VAL A 17 5.10 -63.64 32.83
C VAL A 17 5.39 -62.16 33.12
N THR A 18 6.06 -61.49 32.18
CA THR A 18 6.16 -60.03 32.16
C THR A 18 4.80 -59.44 31.83
N CYS A 19 4.00 -59.13 32.86
CA CYS A 19 2.79 -58.33 32.74
C CYS A 19 3.14 -56.91 32.28
N CYS A 20 3.28 -56.72 30.96
CA CYS A 20 3.34 -55.41 30.32
C CYS A 20 1.99 -54.70 30.48
N PHE A 21 1.79 -54.09 31.65
CA PHE A 21 0.76 -53.07 31.84
C PHE A 21 1.01 -51.95 30.84
N GLY A 22 0.24 -51.94 29.75
CA GLY A 22 0.19 -50.83 28.83
C GLY A 22 -0.31 -49.61 29.60
N GLN A 23 0.62 -48.73 29.99
CA GLN A 23 0.26 -47.44 30.58
C GLN A 23 -0.60 -46.69 29.56
N LYS A 24 -1.91 -46.60 29.82
CA LYS A 24 -2.75 -45.60 29.18
C LYS A 24 -2.05 -44.26 29.41
N LYS A 25 -1.61 -43.60 28.34
CA LYS A 25 -1.19 -42.19 28.42
C LYS A 25 -2.32 -41.45 29.15
N LEU A 26 -2.00 -40.83 30.28
CA LEU A 26 -2.93 -39.93 30.96
C LEU A 26 -3.42 -38.91 29.91
N LYS A 27 -4.73 -38.85 29.68
CA LYS A 27 -5.30 -37.80 28.83
C LYS A 27 -4.88 -36.47 29.49
N PRO A 28 -4.21 -35.55 28.79
CA PRO A 28 -3.86 -34.26 29.37
C PRO A 28 -5.14 -33.57 29.83
N ALA A 29 -5.08 -32.89 30.99
CA ALA A 29 -6.21 -32.13 31.50
C ALA A 29 -6.68 -31.12 30.44
N SER A 30 -7.99 -30.95 30.28
CA SER A 30 -8.51 -29.99 29.31
C SER A 30 -8.15 -28.56 29.76
N PRO A 31 -7.59 -27.72 28.86
CA PRO A 31 -7.25 -26.33 29.18
C PRO A 31 -8.50 -25.48 29.42
N LEU A 32 -9.68 -25.92 28.98
CA LEU A 32 -10.96 -25.26 29.19
C LEU A 32 -12.11 -26.28 29.21
N SER A 33 -12.84 -26.36 30.32
CA SER A 33 -13.96 -27.30 30.50
C SER A 33 -15.19 -26.62 31.11
N LEU A 34 -16.35 -27.26 31.05
CA LEU A 34 -17.59 -26.77 31.66
C LEU A 34 -17.75 -27.36 33.07
N GLY A 35 -17.89 -26.50 34.09
CA GLY A 35 -18.13 -26.87 35.47
C GLY A 35 -19.58 -27.28 35.76
N GLN A 36 -19.80 -27.88 36.93
CA GLN A 36 -21.14 -28.36 37.34
C GLN A 36 -22.18 -27.23 37.52
N ASP A 37 -21.74 -25.98 37.64
CA ASP A 37 -22.58 -24.77 37.68
C ASP A 37 -22.78 -24.11 36.30
N ASN A 38 -22.34 -24.77 35.23
CA ASN A 38 -22.27 -24.29 33.84
C ASN A 38 -21.37 -23.05 33.63
N ARG A 39 -20.31 -22.88 34.44
CA ARG A 39 -19.23 -21.91 34.20
C ARG A 39 -18.01 -22.55 33.54
N LEU A 40 -17.16 -21.72 32.94
CA LEU A 40 -15.91 -22.15 32.32
C LEU A 40 -14.81 -22.35 33.38
N VAL A 41 -14.24 -23.55 33.41
CA VAL A 41 -13.12 -23.93 34.27
C VAL A 41 -11.86 -23.98 33.42
N TYR A 42 -10.99 -23.00 33.64
CA TYR A 42 -9.71 -22.83 32.93
C TYR A 42 -8.60 -23.61 33.65
N SER A 43 -7.94 -24.54 32.96
CA SER A 43 -6.69 -25.13 33.46
C SER A 43 -5.52 -24.33 32.93
N ALA A 44 -4.73 -23.74 33.82
CA ALA A 44 -3.48 -23.08 33.45
C ALA A 44 -2.36 -24.11 33.19
N ASP A 45 -1.43 -23.79 32.30
CA ASP A 45 -0.21 -24.58 32.09
C ASP A 45 0.82 -24.36 33.21
N SER A 46 1.98 -25.03 33.12
CA SER A 46 3.07 -24.94 34.09
C SER A 46 3.76 -23.57 34.17
N LEU A 47 3.43 -22.63 33.29
CA LEU A 47 3.89 -21.24 33.31
C LEU A 47 2.75 -20.24 33.62
N GLY A 48 1.54 -20.74 33.90
CA GLY A 48 0.35 -19.93 34.20
C GLY A 48 -0.45 -19.48 32.97
N ASN A 49 -0.10 -19.93 31.76
CA ASN A 49 -0.85 -19.60 30.55
C ASN A 49 -2.22 -20.28 30.56
N ARG A 50 -3.25 -19.58 30.13
CA ARG A 50 -4.61 -20.12 29.92
C ARG A 50 -5.18 -19.58 28.61
N ILE A 51 -6.24 -20.22 28.10
CA ILE A 51 -6.96 -19.72 26.91
C ILE A 51 -7.41 -18.26 27.14
N VAL A 52 -7.26 -17.43 26.10
CA VAL A 52 -7.56 -15.99 26.10
C VAL A 52 -9.04 -15.72 26.39
N ASP A 53 -9.33 -14.64 27.13
CA ASP A 53 -10.68 -14.10 27.25
C ASP A 53 -10.99 -13.20 26.03
N PHE A 54 -11.79 -13.75 25.11
CA PHE A 54 -12.20 -13.09 23.88
C PHE A 54 -13.41 -12.17 24.08
N SER A 55 -14.07 -12.21 25.24
CA SER A 55 -15.25 -11.38 25.50
C SER A 55 -14.96 -9.88 25.54
N HIS A 56 -13.67 -9.49 25.56
CA HIS A 56 -13.21 -8.12 25.41
C HIS A 56 -13.23 -7.60 23.96
N CYS A 57 -13.67 -8.39 22.97
CA CYS A 57 -13.87 -7.96 21.58
C CYS A 57 -15.17 -7.16 21.38
N GLY A 58 -15.25 -6.41 20.29
CA GLY A 58 -16.46 -5.70 19.86
C GLY A 58 -16.56 -4.26 20.34
N TYR A 59 -17.66 -3.61 19.97
CA TYR A 59 -18.01 -2.23 20.35
C TYR A 59 -17.85 -2.01 21.86
N GLN A 60 -17.06 -0.97 22.22
CA GLN A 60 -16.64 -0.67 23.60
C GLN A 60 -16.02 -1.85 24.38
N GLY A 61 -15.47 -2.85 23.68
CA GLY A 61 -14.93 -4.08 24.26
C GLY A 61 -16.01 -5.00 24.83
N GLY A 62 -17.13 -5.15 24.11
CA GLY A 62 -18.25 -6.04 24.44
C GLY A 62 -19.11 -5.59 25.62
N ASN A 63 -18.79 -4.45 26.24
CA ASN A 63 -19.43 -3.98 27.48
C ASN A 63 -20.86 -3.47 27.25
N LEU A 64 -21.16 -2.88 26.08
CA LEU A 64 -22.46 -2.31 25.74
C LEU A 64 -22.99 -2.90 24.43
N THR A 65 -24.31 -2.81 24.21
CA THR A 65 -24.93 -2.95 22.89
C THR A 65 -24.65 -1.71 22.02
N MET A 66 -24.74 -1.86 20.70
CA MET A 66 -24.64 -0.71 19.79
C MET A 66 -25.92 0.12 19.85
N PRO A 67 -25.85 1.44 20.13
CA PRO A 67 -27.03 2.26 20.34
C PRO A 67 -27.76 2.57 19.03
N THR A 68 -29.05 2.91 19.14
CA THR A 68 -29.82 3.52 18.06
C THR A 68 -29.72 5.04 18.21
N VAL A 69 -28.85 5.66 17.41
CA VAL A 69 -28.55 7.10 17.49
C VAL A 69 -29.57 7.89 16.65
N ALA A 70 -30.22 8.89 17.25
CA ALA A 70 -31.26 9.68 16.59
C ALA A 70 -30.73 10.50 15.39
N ALA A 71 -31.54 10.55 14.31
CA ALA A 71 -31.23 11.34 13.12
C ALA A 71 -31.28 12.86 13.38
N LYS A 72 -30.31 13.59 12.81
CA LYS A 72 -30.22 15.07 12.86
C LYS A 72 -30.21 15.73 11.47
N ILE A 73 -30.05 14.94 10.41
CA ILE A 73 -30.09 15.40 9.02
C ILE A 73 -30.57 14.26 8.12
N PHE A 74 -31.45 14.60 7.17
CA PHE A 74 -32.03 13.67 6.21
C PHE A 74 -31.56 14.02 4.80
N VAL A 75 -30.89 13.09 4.13
CA VAL A 75 -30.36 13.29 2.76
C VAL A 75 -31.24 12.55 1.77
N LYS A 76 -31.99 13.31 0.98
CA LYS A 76 -32.83 12.78 -0.10
C LYS A 76 -32.04 12.07 -1.18
N ASN A 77 -32.68 11.14 -1.87
CA ASN A 77 -32.19 10.68 -3.15
C ASN A 77 -32.60 11.67 -4.25
N GLU A 78 -31.62 12.17 -4.99
CA GLU A 78 -31.82 13.08 -6.14
C GLU A 78 -30.74 12.77 -7.19
N PRO A 79 -31.03 12.83 -8.50
CA PRO A 79 -30.10 12.41 -9.56
C PRO A 79 -28.74 13.12 -9.56
N GLY A 80 -27.73 12.44 -10.12
CA GLY A 80 -26.35 12.91 -10.21
C GLY A 80 -25.48 12.47 -9.03
N ASP A 81 -24.25 12.96 -9.00
CA ASP A 81 -23.25 12.60 -7.99
C ASP A 81 -23.67 13.00 -6.57
N ALA A 82 -23.86 12.00 -5.72
CA ALA A 82 -24.24 12.16 -4.33
C ALA A 82 -23.05 12.35 -3.39
N THR A 83 -21.81 12.06 -3.81
CA THR A 83 -20.60 12.21 -2.98
C THR A 83 -20.53 13.58 -2.29
N PRO A 84 -20.60 14.73 -3.00
CA PRO A 84 -20.53 16.05 -2.34
C PRO A 84 -21.75 16.35 -1.45
N ARG A 85 -22.93 15.79 -1.75
CA ARG A 85 -24.17 16.01 -0.96
C ARG A 85 -24.13 15.23 0.36
N ILE A 86 -23.66 13.99 0.36
CA ILE A 86 -23.53 13.17 1.56
C ILE A 86 -22.32 13.62 2.40
N GLN A 87 -21.18 13.93 1.77
CA GLN A 87 -20.01 14.48 2.49
C GLN A 87 -20.37 15.79 3.20
N ALA A 88 -21.12 16.70 2.55
CA ALA A 88 -21.58 17.93 3.19
C ALA A 88 -22.49 17.69 4.42
N ALA A 89 -23.24 16.58 4.47
CA ALA A 89 -24.04 16.19 5.63
C ALA A 89 -23.16 15.65 6.78
N ILE A 90 -22.14 14.84 6.46
CA ILE A 90 -21.12 14.35 7.40
C ILE A 90 -20.33 15.54 7.99
N ASP A 91 -19.84 16.43 7.14
CA ASP A 91 -19.06 17.62 7.51
C ASP A 91 -19.88 18.67 8.29
N TRP A 92 -21.20 18.69 8.12
CA TRP A 92 -22.11 19.52 8.91
C TRP A 92 -22.34 18.89 10.29
N LEU A 93 -22.64 17.59 10.33
CA LEU A 93 -22.86 16.86 11.58
C LEU A 93 -21.62 16.87 12.47
N GLY A 94 -20.42 16.79 11.88
CA GLY A 94 -19.12 16.94 12.57
C GLY A 94 -18.89 18.29 13.27
N LYS A 95 -19.76 19.29 13.06
CA LYS A 95 -19.71 20.62 13.72
C LYS A 95 -20.71 20.75 14.88
N ILE A 96 -21.65 19.82 15.02
CA ILE A 96 -22.57 19.78 16.17
C ILE A 96 -21.79 19.29 17.42
N PRO A 97 -21.98 19.88 18.62
CA PRO A 97 -21.39 19.35 19.85
C PRO A 97 -21.74 17.88 20.08
N LEU A 98 -20.86 17.15 20.79
CA LEU A 98 -21.15 15.81 21.27
C LEU A 98 -22.18 15.89 22.41
N ASP A 99 -23.11 14.94 22.43
CA ASP A 99 -23.98 14.67 23.57
C ASP A 99 -23.23 13.90 24.69
N GLU A 100 -23.94 13.65 25.80
CA GLU A 100 -23.41 12.94 26.97
C GLU A 100 -22.95 11.49 26.68
N ASN A 101 -23.42 10.89 25.59
CA ASN A 101 -23.05 9.54 25.15
C ASN A 101 -21.92 9.56 24.10
N GLY A 102 -21.46 10.74 23.69
CA GLY A 102 -20.41 10.93 22.69
C GLY A 102 -20.91 10.92 21.24
N PHE A 103 -22.19 11.19 20.99
CA PHE A 103 -22.76 11.29 19.65
C PHE A 103 -23.10 12.72 19.24
N ARG A 104 -22.95 13.01 17.95
CA ARG A 104 -23.47 14.23 17.30
C ARG A 104 -24.82 13.96 16.65
N GLY A 105 -25.05 12.72 16.21
CA GLY A 105 -26.30 12.21 15.65
C GLY A 105 -26.10 11.21 14.52
N ALA A 106 -27.19 10.92 13.79
CA ALA A 106 -27.14 10.18 12.53
C ALA A 106 -27.45 11.06 11.30
N VAL A 107 -26.73 10.79 10.20
CA VAL A 107 -27.12 11.13 8.83
C VAL A 107 -28.02 10.01 8.33
N LEU A 108 -29.31 10.29 8.12
CA LEU A 108 -30.27 9.35 7.57
C LEU A 108 -30.38 9.54 6.06
N LEU A 109 -30.12 8.49 5.30
CA LEU A 109 -30.29 8.45 3.85
C LEU A 109 -31.68 7.91 3.49
N GLU A 110 -32.35 8.53 2.53
CA GLU A 110 -33.59 8.04 1.91
C GLU A 110 -33.33 6.71 1.15
N LYS A 111 -34.39 5.98 0.79
CA LYS A 111 -34.27 4.78 -0.03
C LYS A 111 -33.97 5.10 -1.50
N GLY A 112 -33.34 4.16 -2.19
CA GLY A 112 -32.93 4.23 -3.59
C GLY A 112 -31.40 4.27 -3.77
N VAL A 113 -30.98 4.37 -5.04
CA VAL A 113 -29.57 4.33 -5.44
C VAL A 113 -28.97 5.73 -5.48
N TYR A 114 -27.85 5.90 -4.79
CA TYR A 114 -27.00 7.09 -4.77
C TYR A 114 -25.72 6.78 -5.56
N GLN A 115 -25.53 7.44 -6.70
CA GLN A 115 -24.27 7.35 -7.44
C GLN A 115 -23.19 8.14 -6.70
N LEU A 116 -22.02 7.55 -6.51
CA LEU A 116 -20.86 8.16 -5.85
C LEU A 116 -19.68 8.17 -6.80
N ASN A 117 -19.24 9.34 -7.26
CA ASN A 117 -18.04 9.44 -8.10
C ASN A 117 -16.74 9.41 -7.27
N GLY A 118 -16.79 9.82 -6.00
CA GLY A 118 -15.67 9.77 -5.06
C GLY A 118 -16.03 9.12 -3.72
N GLY A 119 -15.04 8.67 -2.96
CA GLY A 119 -15.22 8.09 -1.63
C GLY A 119 -15.72 9.09 -0.57
N LEU A 120 -16.52 8.60 0.39
CA LEU A 120 -16.97 9.36 1.57
C LEU A 120 -15.94 9.21 2.70
N ILE A 121 -15.72 10.27 3.50
CA ILE A 121 -14.73 10.27 4.58
C ILE A 121 -15.34 10.78 5.90
N VAL A 122 -15.28 9.97 6.95
CA VAL A 122 -15.68 10.32 8.32
C VAL A 122 -14.43 10.66 9.14
N ARG A 123 -14.27 11.92 9.54
CA ARG A 123 -13.10 12.45 10.27
C ARG A 123 -13.40 12.96 11.68
N GLN A 124 -14.61 12.75 12.19
CA GLN A 124 -15.08 13.33 13.46
C GLN A 124 -15.87 12.30 14.27
N SER A 125 -15.61 12.24 15.58
CA SER A 125 -16.31 11.35 16.51
C SER A 125 -17.83 11.60 16.56
N GLY A 126 -18.59 10.58 16.90
CA GLY A 126 -20.03 10.68 17.18
C GLY A 126 -20.95 10.70 15.95
N ILE A 127 -20.47 10.24 14.79
CA ILE A 127 -21.22 10.27 13.52
C ILE A 127 -21.71 8.87 13.15
N VAL A 128 -23.02 8.73 12.96
CA VAL A 128 -23.62 7.54 12.34
C VAL A 128 -24.09 7.86 10.90
N ILE A 129 -23.81 6.97 9.96
CA ILE A 129 -24.40 6.96 8.61
C ILE A 129 -25.40 5.81 8.56
N ARG A 130 -26.69 6.13 8.41
CA ARG A 130 -27.80 5.15 8.40
C ARG A 130 -28.55 5.21 7.08
N GLY A 131 -28.73 4.06 6.42
CA GLY A 131 -29.67 3.93 5.31
C GLY A 131 -31.10 3.58 5.74
N SER A 132 -32.03 3.65 4.80
CA SER A 132 -33.43 3.24 4.96
C SER A 132 -33.62 1.71 4.75
N GLY A 133 -32.60 0.89 5.03
CA GLY A 133 -32.58 -0.57 4.84
C GLY A 133 -31.53 -1.02 3.82
N ALA A 134 -31.17 -2.30 3.87
CA ALA A 134 -30.30 -2.94 2.87
C ALA A 134 -31.14 -3.65 1.77
N GLY A 135 -30.50 -4.02 0.65
CA GLY A 135 -31.17 -4.65 -0.48
C GLY A 135 -31.84 -3.64 -1.43
N LYS A 136 -32.53 -4.17 -2.45
CA LYS A 136 -33.03 -3.39 -3.61
C LYS A 136 -34.08 -2.33 -3.26
N ASP A 137 -34.86 -2.55 -2.20
CA ASP A 137 -35.88 -1.61 -1.71
C ASP A 137 -35.35 -0.60 -0.67
N GLY A 138 -34.09 -0.76 -0.25
CA GLY A 138 -33.41 0.05 0.76
C GLY A 138 -32.58 1.19 0.17
N THR A 139 -31.49 1.57 0.86
CA THR A 139 -30.50 2.56 0.39
C THR A 139 -29.30 1.84 -0.24
N VAL A 140 -28.94 2.19 -1.47
CA VAL A 140 -27.74 1.70 -2.15
C VAL A 140 -26.76 2.84 -2.40
N LEU A 141 -25.52 2.68 -1.94
CA LEU A 141 -24.38 3.52 -2.28
C LEU A 141 -23.62 2.84 -3.43
N LEU A 142 -23.91 3.26 -4.66
CA LEU A 142 -23.28 2.74 -5.87
C LEU A 142 -22.03 3.57 -6.18
N GLY A 143 -20.85 3.01 -5.94
CA GLY A 143 -19.59 3.61 -6.35
C GLY A 143 -19.43 3.52 -7.87
N ALA A 144 -19.62 4.65 -8.55
CA ALA A 144 -19.62 4.77 -10.00
C ALA A 144 -18.22 5.05 -10.55
N GLY A 145 -18.00 4.72 -11.83
CA GLY A 145 -16.79 5.00 -12.59
C GLY A 145 -15.52 4.29 -12.11
N THR A 146 -14.43 4.49 -12.85
CA THR A 146 -13.26 3.60 -12.81
C THR A 146 -12.23 3.87 -11.71
N THR A 147 -12.62 4.47 -10.58
CA THR A 147 -11.71 4.76 -9.47
C THR A 147 -11.70 3.66 -8.40
N ARG A 148 -10.50 3.25 -7.99
CA ARG A 148 -10.25 2.21 -6.97
C ARG A 148 -10.36 2.72 -5.53
N GLU A 149 -11.00 3.88 -5.33
CA GLU A 149 -11.28 4.48 -4.03
C GLU A 149 -12.21 3.63 -3.17
N THR A 150 -11.96 3.62 -1.86
CA THR A 150 -12.89 3.10 -0.85
C THR A 150 -14.20 3.90 -0.86
N VAL A 151 -15.34 3.22 -0.75
CA VAL A 151 -16.66 3.89 -0.73
C VAL A 151 -16.88 4.68 0.57
N ILE A 152 -16.52 4.14 1.74
CA ILE A 152 -16.51 4.87 3.02
C ILE A 152 -15.19 4.65 3.78
N ARG A 153 -14.46 5.74 4.08
CA ARG A 153 -13.28 5.74 4.95
C ARG A 153 -13.59 6.36 6.30
N VAL A 154 -13.46 5.60 7.38
CA VAL A 154 -13.46 6.15 8.74
C VAL A 154 -12.02 6.41 9.12
N LEU A 155 -11.64 7.69 9.21
CA LEU A 155 -10.24 8.13 9.20
C LEU A 155 -10.01 9.27 10.20
N GLY A 156 -9.68 8.90 11.44
CA GLY A 156 -9.08 9.81 12.41
C GLY A 156 -7.63 10.18 12.03
N GLU A 157 -6.98 11.00 12.86
CA GLU A 157 -5.60 11.43 12.66
C GLU A 157 -4.62 10.59 13.50
N ASN A 158 -3.43 10.34 12.98
CA ASN A 158 -2.38 9.57 13.67
C ASN A 158 -1.38 10.50 14.40
N ASP A 159 -1.90 11.36 15.29
CA ASP A 159 -1.11 12.37 16.03
C ASP A 159 -0.56 11.86 17.38
N ILE A 160 -0.46 10.54 17.55
CA ILE A 160 -0.16 9.87 18.82
C ILE A 160 1.13 10.39 19.48
N ARG A 161 0.99 10.82 20.73
CA ARG A 161 2.03 11.47 21.54
C ARG A 161 2.46 10.53 22.65
N SER A 162 3.66 9.98 22.49
CA SER A 162 4.35 9.18 23.50
C SER A 162 4.59 9.97 24.78
N GLY A 163 4.36 9.33 25.92
CA GLY A 163 4.65 9.81 27.27
C GLY A 163 5.78 9.02 27.92
N ASN A 164 5.69 8.85 29.24
CA ASN A 164 6.72 8.17 30.02
C ASN A 164 6.67 6.65 29.79
N THR A 165 7.86 6.03 29.68
CA THR A 165 8.04 4.58 29.54
C THR A 165 8.51 3.95 30.85
N SER A 166 8.05 2.73 31.13
CA SER A 166 8.43 1.87 32.25
C SER A 166 8.69 0.46 31.72
N GLU A 167 9.66 -0.26 32.28
CA GLU A 167 9.90 -1.67 31.93
C GLU A 167 8.99 -2.59 32.75
N VAL A 168 8.53 -3.70 32.16
CA VAL A 168 7.89 -4.80 32.91
C VAL A 168 8.96 -5.50 33.75
N THR A 169 8.64 -5.91 34.99
CA THR A 169 9.63 -6.46 35.94
C THR A 169 9.39 -7.91 36.38
N ASP A 170 8.24 -8.50 36.07
CA ASP A 170 8.06 -9.93 36.26
C ASP A 170 8.84 -10.71 35.18
N GLU A 171 9.53 -11.79 35.53
CA GLU A 171 10.32 -12.59 34.57
C GLU A 171 9.44 -13.24 33.47
N TYR A 172 8.19 -13.55 33.83
CA TYR A 172 7.18 -14.12 32.95
C TYR A 172 5.80 -13.56 33.29
N VAL A 173 5.12 -12.99 32.29
CA VAL A 173 3.70 -12.60 32.36
C VAL A 173 2.91 -13.50 31.41
N PRO A 174 2.01 -14.35 31.90
CA PRO A 174 1.38 -15.40 31.09
C PRO A 174 0.34 -14.89 30.09
N VAL A 175 0.01 -15.75 29.13
CA VAL A 175 -1.13 -15.58 28.23
C VAL A 175 -2.43 -15.50 29.03
N ASN A 176 -3.29 -14.56 28.65
CA ASN A 176 -4.51 -14.17 29.34
C ASN A 176 -4.30 -13.54 30.74
N ALA A 177 -3.12 -12.97 31.01
CA ALA A 177 -2.90 -12.07 32.13
C ALA A 177 -3.50 -10.68 31.87
N THR A 178 -4.09 -10.09 32.91
CA THR A 178 -4.54 -8.69 32.97
C THR A 178 -3.76 -7.86 33.98
N THR A 179 -2.85 -8.46 34.75
CA THR A 179 -2.13 -7.82 35.87
C THR A 179 -0.66 -8.23 35.84
N PHE A 180 0.24 -7.25 35.99
CA PHE A 180 1.70 -7.44 36.00
C PHE A 180 2.41 -6.20 36.59
N ARG A 181 3.70 -6.31 36.88
CA ARG A 181 4.51 -5.29 37.54
C ARG A 181 5.38 -4.52 36.56
N VAL A 182 5.55 -3.23 36.84
CA VAL A 182 6.45 -2.33 36.11
C VAL A 182 7.46 -1.69 37.06
N ARG A 183 8.64 -1.33 36.55
CA ARG A 183 9.77 -0.77 37.33
C ARG A 183 9.38 0.50 38.11
N ASN A 184 8.54 1.33 37.51
CA ASN A 184 7.96 2.52 38.12
C ASN A 184 6.50 2.66 37.64
N ALA A 185 5.53 2.42 38.53
CA ALA A 185 4.11 2.67 38.24
C ALA A 185 3.65 4.07 38.68
N GLY A 186 4.47 4.87 39.37
CA GLY A 186 4.12 6.23 39.80
C GLY A 186 3.93 7.23 38.66
N ILE A 187 4.37 6.88 37.45
CA ILE A 187 4.11 7.57 36.19
C ILE A 187 2.81 7.12 35.48
N ILE A 188 2.06 6.20 36.09
CA ILE A 188 0.82 5.59 35.57
C ILE A 188 -0.31 5.82 36.58
N LYS A 189 -1.55 5.98 36.11
CA LYS A 189 -2.75 6.10 36.96
C LYS A 189 -3.89 5.25 36.41
N ALA A 190 -4.90 4.95 37.24
CA ALA A 190 -6.16 4.43 36.74
C ALA A 190 -6.75 5.41 35.69
N GLY A 191 -7.30 4.88 34.61
CA GLY A 191 -7.74 5.64 33.44
C GLY A 191 -6.63 6.06 32.47
N SER A 192 -5.34 5.86 32.78
CA SER A 192 -4.26 6.09 31.82
C SER A 192 -4.36 5.13 30.62
N ARG A 193 -4.23 5.67 29.41
CA ARG A 193 -3.97 4.89 28.19
C ARG A 193 -2.49 4.52 28.13
N ILE A 194 -2.21 3.27 27.80
CA ILE A 194 -0.86 2.73 27.65
C ILE A 194 -0.71 1.90 26.38
N ARG A 195 0.49 1.93 25.79
CA ARG A 195 0.96 0.92 24.84
C ARG A 195 1.85 -0.07 25.59
N ILE A 196 1.60 -1.36 25.42
CA ILE A 196 2.45 -2.43 25.95
C ILE A 196 3.18 -3.05 24.76
N ARG A 197 4.51 -2.94 24.73
CA ARG A 197 5.36 -3.45 23.63
C ARG A 197 6.10 -4.71 24.08
N ARG A 198 5.90 -5.80 23.34
CA ARG A 198 6.76 -6.98 23.37
C ARG A 198 7.72 -6.93 22.17
N PRO A 199 9.05 -6.85 22.38
CA PRO A 199 10.01 -6.77 21.29
C PRO A 199 10.12 -8.09 20.51
N ALA A 200 10.33 -8.00 19.20
CA ALA A 200 10.80 -9.13 18.41
C ALA A 200 12.33 -9.23 18.49
N THR A 201 12.86 -10.02 19.44
CA THR A 201 14.30 -10.27 19.58
C THR A 201 14.82 -11.34 18.63
N LYS A 202 16.15 -11.39 18.44
CA LYS A 202 16.80 -12.42 17.61
C LYS A 202 16.58 -13.82 18.20
N GLU A 203 16.63 -13.91 19.52
CA GLU A 203 16.52 -15.12 20.32
C GLU A 203 15.14 -15.76 20.13
N TRP A 204 14.09 -14.94 20.08
CA TRP A 204 12.72 -15.37 19.78
C TRP A 204 12.53 -15.76 18.30
N ILE A 205 13.07 -14.97 17.37
CA ILE A 205 13.03 -15.29 15.92
C ILE A 205 13.73 -16.63 15.65
N LYS A 206 14.84 -16.91 16.35
CA LYS A 206 15.59 -18.17 16.29
C LYS A 206 14.82 -19.34 16.91
N LEU A 207 14.14 -19.16 18.04
CA LEU A 207 13.25 -20.19 18.62
C LEU A 207 12.19 -20.63 17.61
N LEU A 208 11.56 -19.66 16.93
CA LEU A 208 10.54 -19.89 15.93
C LEU A 208 11.07 -20.44 14.60
N LYS A 209 12.40 -20.45 14.41
CA LYS A 209 13.12 -20.78 13.16
C LYS A 209 12.74 -19.89 11.98
N MET A 210 12.55 -18.58 12.23
CA MET A 210 12.11 -17.60 11.23
C MET A 210 13.24 -16.73 10.66
N GLU A 211 14.51 -17.05 10.92
CA GLU A 211 15.67 -16.30 10.39
C GLU A 211 15.81 -16.43 8.85
N GLU A 212 15.35 -17.55 8.29
CA GLU A 212 15.20 -17.87 6.86
C GLU A 212 14.09 -18.92 6.65
N PHE A 213 13.75 -19.24 5.38
CA PHE A 213 12.81 -20.31 5.03
C PHE A 213 13.44 -21.37 4.09
N GLY A 214 14.77 -21.46 4.06
CA GLY A 214 15.55 -22.28 3.11
C GLY A 214 15.72 -21.61 1.74
N GLY A 215 16.47 -22.23 0.82
CA GLY A 215 16.59 -21.76 -0.57
C GLY A 215 17.09 -20.31 -0.71
N GLU A 216 18.05 -19.89 0.12
CA GLU A 216 18.60 -18.52 0.16
C GLU A 216 17.59 -17.40 0.53
N THR A 217 16.39 -17.75 1.02
CA THR A 217 15.33 -16.79 1.43
C THR A 217 15.62 -15.99 2.72
N GLY A 218 16.88 -15.92 3.17
CA GLY A 218 17.30 -15.14 4.33
C GLY A 218 17.00 -13.63 4.24
N TRP A 219 16.67 -13.13 3.05
CA TRP A 219 16.17 -11.76 2.83
C TRP A 219 14.68 -11.58 3.17
N LEU A 220 13.86 -12.64 3.13
CA LEU A 220 12.46 -12.65 3.59
C LEU A 220 12.32 -12.96 5.09
N GLY A 221 13.26 -13.75 5.63
CA GLY A 221 13.25 -14.15 7.04
C GLY A 221 13.19 -12.97 8.01
N TRP A 222 12.52 -13.15 9.14
CA TRP A 222 12.23 -12.09 10.11
C TRP A 222 13.53 -11.49 10.68
N LYS A 223 13.55 -10.17 10.94
CA LYS A 223 14.66 -9.46 11.60
C LYS A 223 14.20 -8.80 12.91
N PRO A 224 15.11 -8.58 13.88
CA PRO A 224 14.74 -7.99 15.16
C PRO A 224 14.04 -6.62 15.04
N GLY A 225 13.10 -6.34 15.94
CA GLY A 225 12.30 -5.11 15.95
C GLY A 225 11.25 -4.99 14.84
N GLN A 226 11.20 -5.92 13.87
CA GLN A 226 10.27 -5.82 12.73
C GLN A 226 8.89 -6.47 12.98
N ARG A 227 8.77 -7.36 13.98
CA ARG A 227 7.53 -8.07 14.36
C ARG A 227 7.14 -7.80 15.82
N ASP A 228 7.41 -6.59 16.31
CA ASP A 228 7.01 -6.15 17.66
C ASP A 228 5.48 -6.21 17.83
N ILE A 229 5.02 -6.79 18.93
CA ILE A 229 3.59 -6.84 19.28
C ILE A 229 3.29 -5.64 20.18
N VAL A 230 2.23 -4.88 19.87
CA VAL A 230 1.88 -3.65 20.60
C VAL A 230 0.39 -3.64 20.98
N TRP A 231 0.09 -3.95 22.23
CA TRP A 231 -1.28 -3.84 22.77
C TRP A 231 -1.59 -2.39 23.18
N ASP A 232 -2.80 -1.96 22.88
CA ASP A 232 -3.41 -0.70 23.31
C ASP A 232 -4.37 -1.01 24.47
N ARG A 233 -4.11 -0.44 25.66
CA ARG A 233 -4.84 -0.78 26.89
C ARG A 233 -5.13 0.45 27.76
N ILE A 234 -6.17 0.35 28.57
CA ILE A 234 -6.53 1.31 29.62
C ILE A 234 -6.23 0.68 30.97
N VAL A 235 -5.53 1.40 31.84
CA VAL A 235 -5.20 0.94 33.19
C VAL A 235 -6.44 1.03 34.07
N LYS A 236 -6.89 -0.11 34.62
CA LYS A 236 -8.02 -0.20 35.55
C LYS A 236 -7.62 0.18 36.98
N SER A 237 -6.46 -0.26 37.43
CA SER A 237 -5.94 0.02 38.79
C SER A 237 -4.41 -0.03 38.83
N VAL A 238 -3.85 0.59 39.87
CA VAL A 238 -2.42 0.58 40.20
C VAL A 238 -2.27 0.28 41.69
N SER A 239 -1.41 -0.67 42.05
CA SER A 239 -1.17 -1.11 43.43
C SER A 239 0.34 -1.25 43.66
N GLY A 240 0.96 -0.27 44.32
CA GLY A 240 2.41 -0.18 44.39
C GLY A 240 3.03 -0.04 42.98
N ASN A 241 3.81 -1.05 42.55
CA ASN A 241 4.37 -1.14 41.19
C ASN A 241 3.59 -2.10 40.27
N GLU A 242 2.50 -2.69 40.74
CA GLU A 242 1.62 -3.58 39.97
C GLU A 242 0.52 -2.76 39.27
N ILE A 243 0.22 -3.08 38.01
CA ILE A 243 -0.85 -2.46 37.23
C ILE A 243 -1.81 -3.52 36.70
N THR A 244 -3.10 -3.19 36.67
CA THR A 244 -4.14 -4.03 36.03
C THR A 244 -4.72 -3.30 34.82
N VAL A 245 -4.91 -4.02 33.71
CA VAL A 245 -5.41 -3.49 32.42
C VAL A 245 -6.83 -3.95 32.10
N ASP A 246 -7.44 -3.28 31.13
CA ASP A 246 -8.84 -3.43 30.72
C ASP A 246 -9.16 -4.59 29.78
N ALA A 247 -8.14 -5.26 29.23
CA ALA A 247 -8.26 -6.45 28.39
C ALA A 247 -6.95 -7.27 28.44
N PRO A 248 -7.01 -8.60 28.29
CA PRO A 248 -5.86 -9.48 28.49
C PRO A 248 -4.73 -9.31 27.47
N LEU A 249 -3.55 -9.80 27.83
CA LEU A 249 -2.43 -10.05 26.91
C LEU A 249 -2.58 -11.40 26.20
N THR A 250 -2.36 -11.42 24.89
CA THR A 250 -2.57 -12.59 24.01
C THR A 250 -1.28 -13.36 23.70
N THR A 251 -0.11 -12.78 23.97
CA THR A 251 1.20 -13.43 23.88
C THR A 251 1.96 -13.12 25.16
N ALA A 252 2.55 -14.13 25.79
CA ALA A 252 3.30 -13.97 27.03
C ALA A 252 4.49 -12.99 26.89
N LEU A 253 4.74 -12.24 27.96
CA LEU A 253 5.95 -11.43 28.10
C LEU A 253 6.96 -12.30 28.87
N ASP A 254 8.02 -12.77 28.20
CA ASP A 254 9.08 -13.59 28.80
C ASP A 254 10.40 -12.83 28.66
N ALA A 255 11.04 -12.50 29.79
CA ALA A 255 12.28 -11.74 29.83
C ALA A 255 13.43 -12.40 29.03
N LYS A 256 13.41 -13.72 28.85
CA LYS A 256 14.38 -14.47 28.01
C LYS A 256 14.33 -14.05 26.54
N PHE A 257 13.20 -13.50 26.10
CA PHE A 257 12.96 -13.00 24.75
C PHE A 257 12.95 -11.46 24.69
N GLY A 258 13.51 -10.80 25.70
CA GLY A 258 13.67 -9.35 25.78
C GLY A 258 12.62 -8.69 26.69
N MET A 259 13.06 -7.66 27.42
CA MET A 259 12.20 -6.91 28.33
C MET A 259 11.06 -6.22 27.57
N ALA A 260 9.82 -6.47 27.99
CA ALA A 260 8.67 -5.73 27.53
C ALA A 260 8.59 -4.35 28.20
N SER A 261 7.99 -3.38 27.52
CA SER A 261 7.83 -2.01 28.04
C SER A 261 6.39 -1.52 27.98
N VAL A 262 6.06 -0.63 28.91
CA VAL A 262 4.78 0.07 29.04
C VAL A 262 5.01 1.55 28.86
N GLU A 263 4.32 2.17 27.92
CA GLU A 263 4.45 3.57 27.56
C GLU A 263 3.08 4.25 27.71
N THR A 264 2.98 5.28 28.56
CA THR A 264 1.76 6.11 28.59
C THR A 264 1.64 6.92 27.31
N TYR A 265 0.42 7.16 26.81
CA TYR A 265 0.24 7.95 25.59
C TYR A 265 -1.03 8.82 25.61
N SER A 266 -1.07 9.82 24.73
CA SER A 266 -2.29 10.52 24.33
C SER A 266 -2.43 10.51 22.82
N TRP A 267 -3.66 10.51 22.30
CA TRP A 267 -3.93 10.44 20.86
C TRP A 267 -5.16 11.31 20.52
N PRO A 268 -5.02 12.65 20.56
CA PRO A 268 -6.12 13.59 20.35
C PRO A 268 -6.92 13.39 19.05
N GLY A 269 -6.26 12.94 17.99
CA GLY A 269 -6.84 12.68 16.67
C GLY A 269 -7.59 11.35 16.52
N ARG A 270 -7.59 10.46 17.52
CA ARG A 270 -8.33 9.20 17.44
C ARG A 270 -9.83 9.45 17.59
N ILE A 271 -10.60 9.14 16.56
CA ILE A 271 -12.05 9.33 16.59
C ILE A 271 -12.78 8.12 17.19
N SER A 272 -14.02 8.32 17.61
CA SER A 272 -14.82 7.26 18.22
C SER A 272 -16.33 7.45 18.05
N GLN A 273 -17.13 6.46 18.47
CA GLN A 273 -18.59 6.51 18.40
C GLN A 273 -19.08 6.68 16.94
N ILE A 274 -18.53 5.86 16.04
CA ILE A 274 -18.85 5.88 14.59
C ILE A 274 -19.71 4.67 14.22
N GLY A 275 -20.81 4.88 13.50
CA GLY A 275 -21.66 3.79 13.00
C GLY A 275 -21.88 3.87 11.49
N ILE A 276 -21.89 2.74 10.80
CA ILE A 276 -22.31 2.61 9.39
C ILE A 276 -23.33 1.47 9.30
N GLU A 277 -24.57 1.77 8.97
CA GLU A 277 -25.65 0.78 9.14
C GLU A 277 -26.84 0.87 8.18
N ASN A 278 -27.55 -0.25 8.06
CA ASN A 278 -28.83 -0.40 7.35
C ASN A 278 -28.79 0.06 5.88
N LEU A 279 -27.77 -0.34 5.10
CA LEU A 279 -27.58 0.08 3.70
C LEU A 279 -26.89 -1.00 2.85
N THR A 280 -26.77 -0.76 1.54
CA THR A 280 -25.96 -1.56 0.62
C THR A 280 -24.85 -0.72 0.00
N ILE A 281 -23.66 -1.29 -0.14
CA ILE A 281 -22.55 -0.74 -0.92
C ILE A 281 -22.37 -1.60 -2.17
N ASP A 282 -22.32 -0.96 -3.32
CA ASP A 282 -22.24 -1.61 -4.64
C ASP A 282 -21.17 -0.93 -5.51
N SER A 283 -20.70 -1.61 -6.55
CA SER A 283 -19.60 -1.18 -7.41
C SER A 283 -20.01 -1.28 -8.89
N GLU A 284 -19.89 -0.19 -9.64
CA GLU A 284 -20.07 -0.22 -11.10
C GLU A 284 -18.80 -0.78 -11.75
N PHE A 285 -18.92 -1.90 -12.47
CA PHE A 285 -17.80 -2.61 -13.12
C PHE A 285 -18.11 -2.89 -14.59
N ASN A 286 -17.08 -3.17 -15.39
CA ASN A 286 -17.26 -3.59 -16.79
C ASN A 286 -17.80 -5.03 -16.87
N THR A 287 -19.09 -5.18 -17.21
CA THR A 287 -19.75 -6.49 -17.36
C THR A 287 -19.22 -7.34 -18.51
N GLU A 288 -18.43 -6.78 -19.45
CA GLU A 288 -17.70 -7.56 -20.46
C GLU A 288 -16.46 -8.26 -19.89
N ASN A 289 -15.97 -7.87 -18.70
CA ASN A 289 -14.82 -8.46 -18.02
C ASN A 289 -15.21 -8.99 -16.63
N PRO A 290 -15.44 -10.31 -16.44
CA PRO A 290 -15.78 -10.89 -15.15
C PRO A 290 -14.64 -10.86 -14.11
N LYS A 291 -13.45 -10.35 -14.49
CA LYS A 291 -12.31 -10.07 -13.61
C LYS A 291 -11.90 -8.60 -13.65
N ASP A 292 -12.84 -7.68 -13.87
CA ASP A 292 -12.52 -6.25 -13.84
C ASP A 292 -11.92 -5.84 -12.48
N GLU A 293 -11.05 -4.83 -12.50
CA GLU A 293 -10.41 -4.24 -11.33
C GLU A 293 -10.32 -2.70 -11.40
N ASP A 294 -10.75 -2.09 -12.51
CA ASP A 294 -10.85 -0.63 -12.66
C ASP A 294 -12.24 -0.14 -12.20
N HIS A 295 -12.58 -0.47 -10.95
CA HIS A 295 -13.79 -0.04 -10.20
C HIS A 295 -13.49 -0.02 -8.68
N ARG A 296 -14.50 0.02 -7.80
CA ARG A 296 -14.28 0.13 -6.33
C ARG A 296 -13.70 -1.15 -5.73
N TRP A 297 -12.57 -1.02 -5.03
CA TRP A 297 -11.95 -2.14 -4.32
C TRP A 297 -12.49 -2.32 -2.90
N MET A 298 -12.81 -1.26 -2.17
CA MET A 298 -13.11 -1.35 -0.73
C MET A 298 -14.47 -0.75 -0.40
N GLY A 299 -15.28 -1.48 0.37
CA GLY A 299 -16.53 -0.97 0.91
C GLY A 299 -16.26 0.01 2.05
N ILE A 300 -15.79 -0.52 3.18
CA ILE A 300 -15.48 0.25 4.39
C ILE A 300 -14.04 -0.02 4.84
N THR A 301 -13.25 1.04 5.04
CA THR A 301 -11.92 0.96 5.71
C THR A 301 -11.93 1.80 6.99
N VAL A 302 -11.39 1.26 8.09
CA VAL A 302 -11.33 1.96 9.39
C VAL A 302 -9.88 2.13 9.86
N GLU A 303 -9.51 3.39 10.14
CA GLU A 303 -8.19 3.83 10.57
C GLU A 303 -8.31 4.84 11.73
N ASN A 304 -7.38 4.79 12.69
CA ASN A 304 -7.23 5.76 13.78
C ASN A 304 -8.54 5.99 14.57
N THR A 305 -9.24 4.89 14.87
CA THR A 305 -10.62 4.91 15.39
C THR A 305 -10.79 3.89 16.52
N GLU A 306 -11.66 4.16 17.48
CA GLU A 306 -12.11 3.18 18.47
C GLU A 306 -13.64 3.23 18.71
N ASN A 307 -14.24 2.19 19.30
CA ASN A 307 -15.65 2.20 19.69
C ASN A 307 -16.58 2.53 18.52
N ALA A 308 -16.51 1.72 17.46
CA ALA A 308 -17.27 1.90 16.22
C ALA A 308 -18.03 0.63 15.82
N TRP A 309 -18.94 0.74 14.84
CA TRP A 309 -19.63 -0.42 14.28
C TRP A 309 -19.98 -0.33 12.81
N VAL A 310 -20.11 -1.51 12.19
CA VAL A 310 -20.78 -1.73 10.90
C VAL A 310 -21.90 -2.74 11.14
N ARG A 311 -23.16 -2.44 10.78
CA ARG A 311 -24.32 -3.26 11.14
C ARG A 311 -25.36 -3.33 10.01
N ARG A 312 -25.78 -4.53 9.60
CA ARG A 312 -26.77 -4.72 8.52
C ARG A 312 -26.36 -3.99 7.23
N VAL A 313 -25.15 -4.30 6.74
CA VAL A 313 -24.62 -3.75 5.50
C VAL A 313 -24.38 -4.87 4.49
N ASN A 314 -24.98 -4.73 3.31
CA ASN A 314 -24.75 -5.63 2.18
C ASN A 314 -23.68 -5.05 1.25
N PHE A 315 -22.85 -5.90 0.68
CA PHE A 315 -21.73 -5.53 -0.18
C PHE A 315 -21.81 -6.31 -1.50
N LYS A 316 -21.59 -5.63 -2.63
CA LYS A 316 -21.68 -6.17 -3.98
C LYS A 316 -20.56 -5.69 -4.88
N HIS A 317 -20.11 -6.57 -5.79
CA HIS A 317 -19.17 -6.29 -6.89
C HIS A 317 -17.82 -5.64 -6.51
N LEU A 318 -17.45 -5.60 -5.22
CA LEU A 318 -16.16 -5.06 -4.77
C LEU A 318 -15.00 -6.01 -5.12
N ALA A 319 -13.85 -5.45 -5.50
CA ALA A 319 -12.66 -6.25 -5.81
C ALA A 319 -11.84 -6.66 -4.57
N GLY A 320 -11.95 -5.93 -3.47
CA GLY A 320 -11.16 -6.09 -2.24
C GLY A 320 -12.01 -6.49 -1.03
N SER A 321 -12.00 -5.69 0.04
CA SER A 321 -12.71 -5.98 1.29
C SER A 321 -14.09 -5.34 1.33
N ALA A 322 -15.07 -6.07 1.87
CA ALA A 322 -16.31 -5.49 2.37
C ALA A 322 -15.99 -4.57 3.57
N VAL A 323 -15.29 -5.08 4.58
CA VAL A 323 -14.81 -4.30 5.74
C VAL A 323 -13.35 -4.66 6.06
N ALA A 324 -12.49 -3.63 6.10
CA ALA A 324 -11.11 -3.74 6.55
C ALA A 324 -10.84 -2.83 7.76
N LEU A 325 -10.43 -3.44 8.88
CA LEU A 325 -10.09 -2.75 10.13
C LEU A 325 -8.56 -2.74 10.31
N PHE A 326 -7.89 -1.62 10.03
CA PHE A 326 -6.42 -1.56 10.01
C PHE A 326 -5.80 -1.41 11.41
N GLU A 327 -4.46 -1.38 11.51
CA GLU A 327 -3.67 -1.55 12.75
C GLU A 327 -4.09 -0.61 13.90
N THR A 328 -4.59 0.57 13.58
CA THR A 328 -4.94 1.63 14.52
C THR A 328 -6.39 1.58 15.02
N ALA A 329 -7.19 0.66 14.49
CA ALA A 329 -8.58 0.40 14.89
C ALA A 329 -8.68 -0.47 16.16
N SER A 330 -9.58 -0.13 17.09
CA SER A 330 -9.88 -1.03 18.22
C SER A 330 -11.32 -0.97 18.73
N ARG A 331 -11.78 -2.03 19.40
CA ARG A 331 -13.14 -2.11 20.00
C ARG A 331 -14.26 -1.84 18.99
N ILE A 332 -14.31 -2.65 17.93
CA ILE A 332 -15.26 -2.50 16.81
C ILE A 332 -16.07 -3.79 16.65
N THR A 333 -17.38 -3.65 16.43
CA THR A 333 -18.24 -4.75 15.96
C THR A 333 -18.58 -4.58 14.48
N VAL A 334 -18.46 -5.65 13.70
CA VAL A 334 -19.04 -5.78 12.36
C VAL A 334 -20.09 -6.89 12.45
N GLU A 335 -21.36 -6.59 12.16
CA GLU A 335 -22.43 -7.59 12.30
C GLU A 335 -23.51 -7.58 11.22
N ASP A 336 -24.10 -8.76 11.01
CA ASP A 336 -25.26 -8.98 10.11
C ASP A 336 -24.96 -8.49 8.68
N CYS A 337 -23.75 -8.75 8.20
CA CYS A 337 -23.24 -8.25 6.93
C CYS A 337 -23.15 -9.36 5.87
N LEU A 338 -23.57 -9.05 4.66
CA LEU A 338 -23.56 -9.97 3.51
C LEU A 338 -22.60 -9.45 2.44
N SER A 339 -21.61 -10.23 2.02
CA SER A 339 -20.77 -9.90 0.86
C SER A 339 -21.02 -10.89 -0.27
N THR A 340 -21.53 -10.39 -1.40
CA THR A 340 -22.03 -11.20 -2.52
C THR A 340 -21.49 -10.73 -3.86
N GLU A 341 -21.46 -11.63 -4.85
CA GLU A 341 -21.12 -11.33 -6.25
C GLU A 341 -19.82 -10.49 -6.42
N PRO A 342 -18.66 -10.85 -5.82
CA PRO A 342 -17.41 -10.08 -5.94
C PRO A 342 -16.76 -10.18 -7.33
N VAL A 343 -16.26 -9.06 -7.86
CA VAL A 343 -15.65 -8.95 -9.20
C VAL A 343 -14.20 -8.51 -9.05
N SER A 344 -13.26 -9.34 -9.55
CA SER A 344 -11.80 -9.10 -9.51
C SER A 344 -11.02 -10.21 -10.21
N GLU A 345 -9.70 -10.07 -10.37
CA GLU A 345 -8.83 -11.23 -10.53
C GLU A 345 -8.88 -12.14 -9.29
N ILE A 346 -8.65 -13.44 -9.47
CA ILE A 346 -8.58 -14.41 -8.37
C ILE A 346 -7.14 -14.45 -7.83
N GLY A 347 -6.84 -13.56 -6.89
CA GLY A 347 -5.48 -13.43 -6.36
C GLY A 347 -5.35 -12.65 -5.05
N GLY A 348 -4.15 -12.69 -4.49
CA GLY A 348 -3.78 -12.01 -3.25
C GLY A 348 -4.12 -10.52 -3.24
N GLN A 349 -4.50 -10.04 -2.07
CA GLN A 349 -5.01 -8.69 -1.79
C GLN A 349 -6.35 -8.31 -2.47
N ARG A 350 -6.95 -9.21 -3.26
CA ARG A 350 -8.38 -9.16 -3.65
C ARG A 350 -9.20 -9.98 -2.65
N ARG A 351 -10.49 -9.66 -2.51
CA ARG A 351 -11.49 -10.45 -1.74
C ARG A 351 -11.00 -10.91 -0.36
N TYR A 352 -10.35 -10.01 0.38
CA TYR A 352 -10.03 -10.17 1.80
C TYR A 352 -11.23 -9.64 2.60
N THR A 353 -12.34 -10.38 2.54
CA THR A 353 -13.69 -9.82 2.64
C THR A 353 -13.98 -9.13 3.97
N PHE A 354 -13.74 -9.82 5.09
CA PHE A 354 -13.84 -9.29 6.46
C PHE A 354 -12.47 -9.44 7.14
N PHE A 355 -11.72 -8.35 7.13
CA PHE A 355 -10.29 -8.33 7.45
C PHE A 355 -9.97 -7.45 8.65
N THR A 356 -9.06 -7.91 9.53
CA THR A 356 -8.59 -7.12 10.67
C THR A 356 -7.09 -7.21 10.93
N GLN A 357 -6.49 -6.06 11.18
CA GLN A 357 -5.17 -5.89 11.82
C GLN A 357 -5.28 -5.12 13.14
N GLY A 358 -6.48 -4.67 13.50
CA GLY A 358 -6.77 -4.00 14.75
C GLY A 358 -6.81 -4.98 15.94
N GLN A 359 -7.38 -4.51 17.04
CA GLN A 359 -7.49 -5.29 18.29
C GLN A 359 -8.81 -5.07 19.01
N GLN A 360 -9.28 -6.07 19.74
CA GLN A 360 -10.63 -6.09 20.33
C GLN A 360 -11.72 -5.95 19.24
N THR A 361 -11.49 -6.52 18.06
CA THR A 361 -12.47 -6.51 16.95
C THR A 361 -13.33 -7.77 16.96
N LEU A 362 -14.64 -7.60 16.77
CA LEU A 362 -15.63 -8.67 16.67
C LEU A 362 -16.28 -8.60 15.29
N PHE A 363 -16.26 -9.71 14.56
CA PHE A 363 -17.10 -9.93 13.39
C PHE A 363 -18.12 -11.00 13.78
N GLN A 364 -19.42 -10.77 13.58
CA GLN A 364 -20.42 -11.76 13.94
C GLN A 364 -21.59 -11.80 12.97
N ARG A 365 -22.09 -13.00 12.62
CA ARG A 365 -23.15 -13.15 11.60
C ARG A 365 -22.77 -12.46 10.29
N CYS A 366 -21.55 -12.72 9.82
CA CYS A 366 -21.08 -12.27 8.52
C CYS A 366 -21.11 -13.42 7.51
N TYR A 367 -21.71 -13.19 6.34
CA TYR A 367 -21.73 -14.14 5.22
C TYR A 367 -20.88 -13.61 4.06
N ALA A 368 -20.12 -14.49 3.41
CA ALA A 368 -19.36 -14.20 2.21
C ALA A 368 -19.43 -15.36 1.21
N GLU A 369 -19.32 -15.05 -0.09
CA GLU A 369 -19.28 -16.02 -1.19
C GLU A 369 -18.16 -15.67 -2.17
N PHE A 370 -17.50 -16.70 -2.72
CA PHE A 370 -16.45 -16.61 -3.74
C PHE A 370 -15.27 -15.68 -3.38
N GLY A 371 -14.99 -15.54 -2.08
CA GLY A 371 -13.90 -14.73 -1.57
C GLY A 371 -12.51 -15.32 -1.82
N TYR A 372 -11.48 -14.70 -1.23
CA TYR A 372 -10.11 -15.24 -1.23
C TYR A 372 -9.66 -15.56 0.21
N HIS A 373 -9.78 -14.58 1.11
CA HIS A 373 -9.54 -14.76 2.54
C HIS A 373 -10.69 -14.12 3.34
N ASP A 374 -11.86 -14.78 3.34
CA ASP A 374 -13.12 -14.19 3.81
C ASP A 374 -13.09 -13.72 5.26
N PHE A 375 -12.59 -14.54 6.18
CA PHE A 375 -12.43 -14.20 7.59
C PHE A 375 -10.96 -14.27 7.93
N SER A 376 -10.30 -13.11 8.00
CA SER A 376 -8.84 -13.06 8.03
C SER A 376 -8.23 -12.01 8.95
N VAL A 377 -7.06 -12.37 9.49
CA VAL A 377 -6.29 -11.54 10.43
C VAL A 377 -4.89 -11.29 9.87
N GLY A 378 -4.47 -10.03 9.80
CA GLY A 378 -3.20 -9.63 9.17
C GLY A 378 -2.03 -9.42 10.15
N PHE A 379 -1.00 -8.74 9.64
CA PHE A 379 0.32 -8.58 10.26
C PHE A 379 0.26 -8.07 11.71
N VAL A 380 0.90 -8.82 12.61
CA VAL A 380 1.12 -8.55 14.05
C VAL A 380 -0.13 -8.11 14.84
N ALA A 381 -1.32 -8.51 14.39
CA ALA A 381 -2.58 -8.18 15.05
C ALA A 381 -2.58 -8.67 16.51
N PRO A 382 -2.61 -7.77 17.51
CA PRO A 382 -2.27 -8.13 18.88
C PRO A 382 -3.48 -8.64 19.67
N GLY A 383 -4.71 -8.43 19.20
CA GLY A 383 -5.91 -9.03 19.75
C GLY A 383 -6.29 -8.64 21.21
N PRO A 384 -7.23 -9.38 21.83
CA PRO A 384 -8.00 -10.47 21.24
C PRO A 384 -8.84 -10.00 20.04
N ASN A 385 -9.13 -10.87 19.07
CA ASN A 385 -10.03 -10.63 17.94
C ASN A 385 -10.91 -11.86 17.72
N ALA A 386 -12.18 -11.69 17.33
CA ALA A 386 -13.14 -12.80 17.22
C ALA A 386 -13.99 -12.75 15.95
N PHE A 387 -14.23 -13.93 15.34
CA PHE A 387 -15.24 -14.20 14.32
C PHE A 387 -16.27 -15.17 14.92
N VAL A 388 -17.55 -14.76 15.03
CA VAL A 388 -18.60 -15.49 15.76
C VAL A 388 -19.81 -15.76 14.86
N GLN A 389 -20.05 -17.03 14.54
CA GLN A 389 -21.05 -17.47 13.58
C GLN A 389 -20.94 -16.74 12.23
N CYS A 390 -19.82 -16.95 11.54
CA CYS A 390 -19.59 -16.43 10.20
C CYS A 390 -19.54 -17.59 9.19
N GLU A 391 -20.00 -17.37 7.96
CA GLU A 391 -20.13 -18.41 6.94
C GLU A 391 -19.51 -17.95 5.61
N SER A 392 -18.65 -18.78 5.03
CA SER A 392 -17.99 -18.55 3.75
C SER A 392 -18.38 -19.66 2.78
N HIS A 393 -18.87 -19.29 1.59
CA HIS A 393 -19.31 -20.18 0.53
C HIS A 393 -18.31 -20.19 -0.63
N LEU A 394 -17.65 -21.34 -0.83
CA LEU A 394 -16.72 -21.63 -1.93
C LEU A 394 -15.63 -20.56 -2.17
N PRO A 395 -14.84 -20.16 -1.15
CA PRO A 395 -13.75 -19.22 -1.33
C PRO A 395 -12.56 -19.88 -2.05
N HIS A 396 -11.76 -19.06 -2.74
CA HIS A 396 -10.62 -19.48 -3.55
C HIS A 396 -9.35 -19.78 -2.72
N SER A 397 -9.25 -19.29 -1.49
CA SER A 397 -8.17 -19.63 -0.54
C SER A 397 -8.75 -19.75 0.88
N PHE A 398 -7.89 -19.99 1.87
CA PHE A 398 -8.31 -20.33 3.24
C PHE A 398 -8.77 -19.10 4.05
N SER A 399 -9.54 -19.33 5.12
CA SER A 399 -9.76 -18.35 6.19
C SER A 399 -8.87 -18.64 7.40
N GLY A 400 -8.57 -17.62 8.21
CA GLY A 400 -7.58 -17.67 9.29
C GLY A 400 -6.62 -16.48 9.28
N PRO A 401 -5.63 -16.42 10.18
CA PRO A 401 -4.54 -15.45 10.11
C PRO A 401 -3.63 -15.69 8.90
N ILE A 402 -3.39 -14.64 8.11
CA ILE A 402 -2.78 -14.73 6.77
C ILE A 402 -1.33 -14.23 6.69
N ASP A 403 -0.83 -13.55 7.73
CA ASP A 403 0.48 -12.89 7.80
C ASP A 403 1.09 -13.00 9.21
N SER A 404 2.34 -12.55 9.44
CA SER A 404 3.13 -12.85 10.65
C SER A 404 2.44 -12.52 11.97
N TRP A 405 2.35 -13.52 12.85
CA TRP A 405 2.02 -13.44 14.27
C TRP A 405 0.81 -12.57 14.65
N ALA A 406 -0.36 -12.89 14.11
CA ALA A 406 -1.59 -12.59 14.83
C ALA A 406 -1.63 -13.41 16.14
N SER A 407 -2.09 -12.82 17.24
CA SER A 407 -2.20 -13.53 18.51
C SER A 407 -3.52 -13.28 19.23
N GLY A 408 -4.11 -14.35 19.77
CA GLY A 408 -5.46 -14.32 20.32
C GLY A 408 -6.54 -14.07 19.27
N ALA A 409 -6.57 -14.88 18.20
CA ALA A 409 -7.70 -14.95 17.29
C ALA A 409 -8.68 -16.06 17.72
N LEU A 410 -9.97 -15.78 17.75
CA LEU A 410 -11.06 -16.75 17.94
C LEU A 410 -11.87 -16.88 16.66
N TYR A 411 -12.13 -18.12 16.26
CA TYR A 411 -13.17 -18.48 15.31
C TYR A 411 -14.15 -19.37 16.07
N ASP A 412 -15.42 -18.96 16.13
CA ASP A 412 -16.45 -19.53 17.00
C ASP A 412 -17.72 -19.77 16.18
N ASN A 413 -18.19 -21.01 16.06
CA ASN A 413 -19.29 -21.40 15.15
C ASN A 413 -19.06 -21.00 13.67
N VAL A 414 -17.80 -20.89 13.21
CA VAL A 414 -17.47 -20.47 11.83
C VAL A 414 -17.52 -21.66 10.87
N ASN A 415 -18.15 -21.47 9.71
CA ASN A 415 -18.27 -22.46 8.64
C ASN A 415 -17.55 -22.01 7.35
N ILE A 416 -16.65 -22.83 6.81
CA ILE A 416 -15.95 -22.59 5.53
C ILE A 416 -16.28 -23.71 4.54
N ASP A 417 -17.26 -23.48 3.67
CA ASP A 417 -17.65 -24.42 2.63
C ASP A 417 -16.64 -24.44 1.48
N GLY A 418 -16.18 -25.63 1.09
CA GLY A 418 -15.25 -25.87 -0.02
C GLY A 418 -13.77 -25.59 0.22
N ASN A 419 -13.36 -24.98 1.34
CA ASN A 419 -11.95 -24.62 1.60
C ASN A 419 -11.53 -24.86 3.07
N ALA A 420 -10.37 -24.32 3.48
CA ALA A 420 -9.77 -24.55 4.78
C ALA A 420 -9.94 -23.39 5.78
N LEU A 421 -9.95 -23.74 7.07
CA LEU A 421 -9.77 -22.83 8.21
C LEU A 421 -8.44 -23.15 8.90
N ARG A 422 -7.53 -22.16 9.03
CA ARG A 422 -6.09 -22.45 9.16
C ARG A 422 -5.34 -21.57 10.17
N PHE A 423 -4.66 -22.23 11.11
CA PHE A 423 -3.55 -21.73 11.92
C PHE A 423 -2.28 -22.49 11.52
N CYS A 424 -1.29 -21.82 10.90
CA CYS A 424 -0.13 -22.49 10.32
C CYS A 424 1.17 -21.66 10.30
N ASN A 425 2.21 -22.26 9.74
CA ASN A 425 3.41 -21.58 9.26
C ASN A 425 3.35 -21.47 7.72
N ARG A 426 3.19 -20.25 7.19
CA ARG A 426 3.19 -19.94 5.75
C ARG A 426 4.60 -19.85 5.14
N GLY A 427 5.66 -19.92 5.94
CA GLY A 427 7.04 -19.80 5.47
C GLY A 427 7.29 -18.50 4.70
N GLN A 428 7.71 -18.62 3.44
CA GLN A 428 8.04 -17.48 2.57
C GLN A 428 6.83 -16.75 1.98
N ASP A 429 5.62 -17.35 1.99
CA ASP A 429 4.42 -16.73 1.39
C ASP A 429 4.07 -15.41 2.11
N GLY A 430 3.26 -14.55 1.48
CA GLY A 430 2.92 -13.24 2.05
C GLY A 430 4.15 -12.38 2.36
N GLN A 431 5.22 -12.52 1.58
CA GLN A 431 6.52 -11.89 1.80
C GLN A 431 7.09 -12.19 3.20
N GLY A 432 7.35 -13.47 3.46
CA GLY A 432 7.94 -13.97 4.72
C GLY A 432 6.97 -13.94 5.89
N ALA A 433 5.71 -14.33 5.67
CA ALA A 433 4.66 -14.39 6.68
C ALA A 433 5.04 -15.31 7.84
N GLY A 434 5.66 -16.47 7.59
CA GLY A 434 6.07 -17.39 8.64
C GLY A 434 4.90 -17.91 9.49
N TRP A 435 5.09 -18.06 10.80
CA TRP A 435 4.02 -18.38 11.75
C TRP A 435 2.96 -17.28 11.79
N THR A 436 1.71 -17.61 11.40
CA THR A 436 0.63 -16.61 11.30
C THR A 436 -0.24 -16.49 12.56
N ALA A 437 -0.33 -17.53 13.37
CA ALA A 437 -1.26 -17.62 14.51
C ALA A 437 -0.59 -18.13 15.79
N ALA A 438 -0.87 -17.49 16.93
CA ALA A 438 -0.45 -17.94 18.26
C ALA A 438 -1.57 -17.73 19.30
N ASN A 439 -1.67 -18.60 20.32
CA ASN A 439 -2.65 -18.51 21.41
C ASN A 439 -4.09 -18.31 20.93
N SER A 440 -4.41 -18.92 19.80
CA SER A 440 -5.65 -18.73 19.05
C SER A 440 -6.54 -19.99 19.15
N VAL A 441 -7.85 -19.82 18.98
CA VAL A 441 -8.86 -20.86 19.25
C VAL A 441 -9.80 -21.04 18.07
N LEU A 442 -10.08 -22.29 17.73
CA LEU A 442 -11.20 -22.71 16.90
C LEU A 442 -12.24 -23.41 17.80
N TRP A 443 -13.47 -22.93 17.79
CA TRP A 443 -14.56 -23.43 18.63
C TRP A 443 -15.79 -23.74 17.77
N GLN A 444 -16.26 -24.99 17.76
CA GLN A 444 -17.40 -25.45 16.96
C GLN A 444 -17.36 -25.06 15.48
N CYS A 445 -16.18 -25.03 14.88
CA CYS A 445 -16.00 -24.67 13.48
C CYS A 445 -16.11 -25.89 12.55
N SER A 446 -16.58 -25.65 11.33
CA SER A 446 -16.62 -26.63 10.24
C SER A 446 -15.90 -26.10 9.00
N ALA A 447 -15.16 -26.97 8.33
CA ALA A 447 -14.48 -26.64 7.07
C ALA A 447 -14.17 -27.92 6.29
N SER A 448 -13.91 -27.84 4.99
CA SER A 448 -13.40 -29.00 4.23
C SER A 448 -12.09 -29.53 4.83
N ARG A 449 -11.26 -28.64 5.39
CA ARG A 449 -10.07 -28.98 6.18
C ARG A 449 -9.82 -27.95 7.29
N VAL A 450 -9.52 -28.40 8.50
CA VAL A 450 -9.02 -27.53 9.57
C VAL A 450 -7.55 -27.83 9.86
N GLU A 451 -6.75 -26.78 9.87
CA GLU A 451 -5.35 -26.84 10.25
C GLU A 451 -5.11 -26.10 11.57
N ASN A 452 -4.60 -26.81 12.57
CA ASN A 452 -4.24 -26.26 13.87
C ASN A 452 -2.80 -26.66 14.23
N PHE A 453 -1.83 -25.84 13.85
CA PHE A 453 -0.42 -26.01 14.25
C PHE A 453 -0.05 -25.03 15.37
N SER A 454 0.84 -25.42 16.28
CA SER A 454 1.36 -24.53 17.33
C SER A 454 2.77 -24.02 17.01
N PRO A 455 3.02 -22.69 17.04
CA PRO A 455 4.38 -22.18 16.92
C PRO A 455 5.18 -22.45 18.20
N PRO A 456 6.51 -22.65 18.12
CA PRO A 456 7.36 -22.88 19.29
C PRO A 456 7.20 -21.80 20.38
N GLY A 457 6.73 -22.21 21.56
CA GLY A 457 6.52 -21.31 22.71
C GLY A 457 5.13 -20.69 22.81
N ALA A 458 4.14 -21.13 22.01
CA ALA A 458 2.72 -20.85 22.21
C ALA A 458 1.89 -22.10 21.87
N VAL A 459 0.58 -22.08 22.14
CA VAL A 459 -0.33 -23.19 21.81
C VAL A 459 -1.54 -22.64 21.06
N ASN A 460 -1.95 -23.30 19.98
CA ASN A 460 -3.23 -23.04 19.32
C ASN A 460 -4.20 -24.21 19.59
N TYR A 461 -5.49 -23.91 19.77
CA TYR A 461 -6.48 -24.83 20.31
C TYR A 461 -7.67 -25.03 19.36
N ALA A 462 -8.26 -26.23 19.36
CA ALA A 462 -9.37 -26.61 18.51
C ALA A 462 -10.36 -27.52 19.26
N PHE A 463 -11.64 -27.12 19.31
CA PHE A 463 -12.70 -27.81 20.05
C PHE A 463 -13.98 -27.95 19.20
N GLY A 464 -14.62 -29.13 19.19
CA GLY A 464 -15.93 -29.31 18.52
C GLY A 464 -15.86 -29.28 17.00
N ILE A 465 -14.74 -29.70 16.40
CA ILE A 465 -14.41 -29.42 14.99
C ILE A 465 -14.87 -30.53 14.03
N TRP A 466 -15.45 -30.14 12.90
CA TRP A 466 -15.93 -31.03 11.84
C TRP A 466 -15.19 -30.76 10.52
N SER A 467 -14.21 -31.61 10.16
CA SER A 467 -13.35 -31.41 8.98
C SER A 467 -12.42 -32.60 8.68
N GLN A 468 -11.62 -32.51 7.61
CA GLN A 468 -10.30 -33.18 7.60
C GLN A 468 -9.31 -32.42 8.49
N PHE A 469 -8.57 -33.10 9.36
CA PHE A 469 -7.68 -32.46 10.34
C PHE A 469 -6.20 -32.51 9.96
N ALA A 470 -5.44 -31.46 10.28
CA ALA A 470 -3.97 -31.49 10.29
C ALA A 470 -3.37 -30.53 11.33
N GLY A 471 -2.20 -30.86 11.86
CA GLY A 471 -1.42 -30.00 12.75
C GLY A 471 -1.26 -30.51 14.18
N ASP A 472 -0.29 -29.93 14.89
CA ASP A 472 0.23 -30.35 16.19
C ASP A 472 -0.27 -29.50 17.38
N GLY A 473 -1.29 -28.67 17.16
CA GLY A 473 -2.00 -27.94 18.21
C GLY A 473 -2.85 -28.82 19.13
N TYR A 474 -3.48 -28.18 20.12
CA TYR A 474 -4.39 -28.87 21.04
C TYR A 474 -5.73 -29.16 20.33
N TRP A 475 -6.21 -30.41 20.46
CA TRP A 475 -7.47 -30.85 19.88
C TRP A 475 -8.32 -31.58 20.93
N GLU A 476 -9.61 -31.25 21.02
CA GLU A 476 -10.60 -31.98 21.82
C GLU A 476 -11.96 -32.01 21.12
N ASN A 477 -12.78 -33.04 21.39
CA ASN A 477 -14.14 -33.21 20.84
C ASN A 477 -14.23 -33.03 19.30
N VAL A 478 -13.42 -33.77 18.54
CA VAL A 478 -13.45 -33.74 17.07
C VAL A 478 -14.56 -34.64 16.52
N ASN A 479 -15.33 -34.14 15.54
CA ASN A 479 -16.59 -34.72 15.02
C ASN A 479 -17.69 -34.87 16.09
N GLU A 480 -17.74 -33.94 17.04
CA GLU A 480 -18.75 -33.86 18.11
C GLU A 480 -19.29 -32.42 18.18
N HIS A 481 -20.50 -32.21 18.71
CA HIS A 481 -20.93 -30.88 19.16
C HIS A 481 -20.80 -30.74 20.68
N ILE A 482 -20.46 -29.53 21.12
CA ILE A 482 -20.06 -29.23 22.50
C ILE A 482 -20.85 -28.07 23.10
N GLN A 483 -20.78 -27.97 24.44
CA GLN A 483 -21.31 -26.86 25.21
C GLN A 483 -20.18 -26.17 26.01
N PRO A 484 -20.23 -24.84 26.19
CA PRO A 484 -21.25 -23.92 25.70
C PRO A 484 -21.19 -23.73 24.18
N ARG A 485 -22.35 -23.47 23.55
CA ARG A 485 -22.42 -23.38 22.07
C ARG A 485 -21.39 -22.41 21.50
N SER A 486 -21.24 -21.23 22.09
CA SER A 486 -20.22 -20.23 21.75
C SER A 486 -19.32 -19.96 22.95
N LEU A 487 -18.02 -19.91 22.71
CA LEU A 487 -17.01 -19.53 23.70
C LEU A 487 -17.10 -18.03 24.00
N TYR A 488 -17.21 -17.18 22.96
CA TYR A 488 -17.29 -15.73 23.12
C TYR A 488 -18.45 -15.32 24.04
N TYR A 489 -19.65 -15.86 23.79
CA TYR A 489 -20.83 -15.50 24.60
C TYR A 489 -20.80 -16.09 26.02
N ALA A 490 -20.19 -17.27 26.21
CA ALA A 490 -19.98 -17.82 27.55
C ALA A 490 -19.03 -16.94 28.38
N GLN A 491 -17.85 -16.60 27.84
CA GLN A 491 -16.90 -15.68 28.47
C GLN A 491 -17.52 -14.31 28.76
N LEU A 492 -18.31 -13.79 27.82
CA LEU A 492 -19.00 -12.51 27.98
C LEU A 492 -20.06 -12.55 29.10
N SER A 493 -20.68 -13.70 29.33
CA SER A 493 -21.61 -13.90 30.44
C SER A 493 -20.91 -14.03 31.80
N GLU A 494 -19.77 -14.72 31.85
CA GLU A 494 -18.94 -14.72 33.07
C GLU A 494 -18.44 -13.32 33.43
N ARG A 495 -18.09 -12.52 32.42
CA ARG A 495 -17.49 -11.20 32.62
C ARG A 495 -18.49 -10.10 32.98
N ILE A 496 -19.71 -10.09 32.42
CA ILE A 496 -20.68 -8.99 32.65
C ILE A 496 -22.13 -9.39 33.00
N GLY A 497 -22.44 -10.67 33.23
CA GLY A 497 -23.76 -11.10 33.73
C GLY A 497 -24.49 -12.11 32.83
N LYS A 498 -25.61 -12.70 33.31
CA LYS A 498 -26.39 -13.67 32.52
C LYS A 498 -27.17 -13.01 31.39
N GLU A 499 -27.52 -11.75 31.59
CA GLU A 499 -28.11 -10.79 30.65
C GLU A 499 -27.22 -10.60 29.39
N ALA A 500 -25.94 -10.96 29.47
CA ALA A 500 -25.08 -11.02 28.30
C ALA A 500 -25.57 -12.02 27.23
N LEU A 501 -26.27 -13.08 27.65
CA LEU A 501 -26.77 -14.13 26.76
C LEU A 501 -28.02 -13.72 25.99
N ASP A 502 -28.74 -12.67 26.42
CA ASP A 502 -29.82 -12.08 25.61
C ASP A 502 -29.28 -11.44 24.32
N ARG A 503 -27.97 -11.12 24.31
CA ARG A 503 -27.22 -10.69 23.13
C ARG A 503 -26.64 -11.85 22.32
N ALA A 504 -26.79 -13.10 22.78
CA ALA A 504 -26.34 -14.31 22.08
C ALA A 504 -27.30 -14.69 20.94
N PHE A 505 -27.54 -13.73 20.06
CA PHE A 505 -28.29 -13.90 18.84
C PHE A 505 -27.48 -14.80 17.90
N LEU A 506 -27.74 -16.11 18.00
CA LEU A 506 -27.12 -17.18 17.21
C LEU A 506 -28.22 -17.95 16.47
N MET A 507 -28.03 -18.18 15.16
CA MET A 507 -28.96 -18.89 14.30
C MET A 507 -29.41 -20.20 14.97
N PRO A 508 -30.72 -20.46 15.13
CA PRO A 508 -31.20 -21.70 15.73
C PRO A 508 -30.59 -22.92 15.03
N LYS A 509 -30.14 -23.89 15.82
CA LYS A 509 -29.72 -25.21 15.33
C LYS A 509 -30.46 -26.24 16.15
N GLU A 510 -31.02 -27.26 15.51
CA GLU A 510 -31.67 -28.37 16.20
C GLU A 510 -30.64 -29.13 17.06
N SER A 511 -31.12 -29.70 18.17
CA SER A 511 -30.32 -30.60 19.02
C SER A 511 -29.87 -31.83 18.22
N GLU A 512 -28.74 -32.43 18.57
CA GLU A 512 -28.30 -33.70 17.96
C GLU A 512 -29.44 -34.73 17.98
N ALA A 513 -29.80 -35.22 16.80
CA ALA A 513 -30.81 -36.26 16.66
C ALA A 513 -30.27 -37.57 17.24
N SER A 514 -31.14 -38.35 17.88
CA SER A 514 -30.76 -39.67 18.39
C SER A 514 -30.17 -40.53 17.27
N SER A 515 -29.01 -41.16 17.54
CA SER A 515 -28.43 -42.21 16.68
C SER A 515 -29.26 -43.50 16.67
N SER A 516 -30.34 -43.55 17.46
CA SER A 516 -31.40 -44.57 17.41
C SER A 516 -32.74 -43.89 17.68
N PRO A 517 -33.35 -43.25 16.65
CA PRO A 517 -34.63 -42.56 16.80
C PRO A 517 -35.78 -43.57 16.89
N THR A 518 -36.86 -43.22 17.58
CA THR A 518 -38.12 -43.99 17.49
C THR A 518 -38.73 -43.86 16.10
N ILE A 519 -39.65 -44.76 15.73
CA ILE A 519 -40.36 -44.70 14.43
C ILE A 519 -41.07 -43.34 14.26
N GLU A 520 -41.65 -42.79 15.32
CA GLU A 520 -42.29 -41.47 15.32
C GLU A 520 -41.28 -40.33 15.15
N GLN A 521 -40.14 -40.38 15.85
CA GLN A 521 -39.04 -39.41 15.67
C GLN A 521 -38.47 -39.46 14.25
N ALA A 522 -38.26 -40.67 13.70
CA ALA A 522 -37.79 -40.87 12.33
C ALA A 522 -38.80 -40.35 11.30
N ALA A 523 -40.10 -40.59 11.50
CA ALA A 523 -41.15 -40.05 10.64
C ALA A 523 -41.21 -38.51 10.69
N LYS A 524 -41.03 -37.90 11.87
CA LYS A 524 -40.95 -36.44 12.01
C LYS A 524 -39.70 -35.87 11.32
N LEU A 525 -38.53 -36.47 11.51
CA LEU A 525 -37.29 -36.04 10.85
C LEU A 525 -37.38 -36.20 9.32
N ALA A 526 -38.00 -37.28 8.83
CA ALA A 526 -38.27 -37.48 7.41
C ALA A 526 -39.22 -36.42 6.84
N ALA A 527 -40.27 -36.05 7.59
CA ALA A 527 -41.16 -34.95 7.20
C ALA A 527 -40.43 -33.60 7.15
N SER A 528 -39.59 -33.28 8.14
CA SER A 528 -38.74 -32.07 8.13
C SER A 528 -37.75 -32.07 6.97
N SER A 529 -37.26 -33.24 6.52
CA SER A 529 -36.25 -33.33 5.44
C SER A 529 -36.75 -32.94 4.03
N TYR A 530 -38.05 -32.65 3.87
CA TYR A 530 -38.58 -32.03 2.65
C TYR A 530 -38.43 -30.50 2.62
N GLU A 531 -38.09 -29.86 3.74
CA GLU A 531 -37.82 -28.42 3.81
C GLU A 531 -36.30 -28.16 3.86
N PRO A 532 -35.76 -27.19 3.08
CA PRO A 532 -34.35 -26.79 3.21
C PRO A 532 -34.04 -26.23 4.60
N ALA A 533 -32.90 -26.65 5.16
CA ALA A 533 -32.42 -26.11 6.44
C ALA A 533 -32.13 -24.60 6.34
N LEU A 534 -32.33 -23.87 7.44
CA LEU A 534 -32.01 -22.45 7.53
C LEU A 534 -30.49 -22.22 7.45
N VAL A 535 -30.05 -21.41 6.50
CA VAL A 535 -28.65 -20.98 6.31
C VAL A 535 -28.43 -19.56 6.84
N LEU A 536 -27.17 -19.18 7.13
CA LEU A 536 -26.85 -17.89 7.76
C LEU A 536 -27.34 -16.69 6.92
N ARG A 537 -27.16 -16.75 5.60
CA ARG A 537 -27.61 -15.73 4.65
C ARG A 537 -29.11 -15.45 4.79
N ASP A 538 -29.94 -16.48 4.63
CA ASP A 538 -31.39 -16.41 4.78
C ASP A 538 -31.80 -15.84 6.15
N TRP A 539 -31.12 -16.23 7.22
CA TRP A 539 -31.45 -15.76 8.55
C TRP A 539 -31.16 -14.26 8.74
N ILE A 540 -30.02 -13.77 8.23
CA ILE A 540 -29.68 -12.34 8.19
C ILE A 540 -30.68 -11.57 7.32
N GLU A 541 -30.96 -12.05 6.10
CA GLU A 541 -31.90 -11.40 5.17
C GLU A 541 -33.31 -11.30 5.78
N ARG A 542 -33.84 -12.39 6.36
CA ARG A 542 -35.16 -12.43 7.01
C ARG A 542 -35.24 -11.49 8.21
N LYS A 543 -34.18 -11.38 9.02
CA LYS A 543 -34.16 -10.52 10.23
C LYS A 543 -33.82 -9.06 9.96
N GLY A 544 -33.20 -8.74 8.83
CA GLY A 544 -33.05 -7.36 8.35
C GLY A 544 -34.37 -6.63 8.08
N GLY A 545 -35.50 -7.36 7.94
CA GLY A 545 -36.82 -6.80 7.66
C GLY A 545 -37.69 -6.46 8.89
N GLU A 546 -37.29 -6.82 10.12
CA GLU A 546 -38.14 -6.67 11.31
C GLU A 546 -38.13 -5.25 11.93
N GLY A 547 -38.79 -4.31 11.25
CA GLY A 547 -39.47 -3.15 11.86
C GLY A 547 -38.64 -1.97 12.39
N GLU A 548 -37.36 -2.16 12.73
CA GLU A 548 -36.53 -1.08 13.31
C GLU A 548 -36.39 0.14 12.37
N GLY A 549 -36.38 1.34 12.97
CA GLY A 549 -36.16 2.60 12.25
C GLY A 549 -37.36 3.18 11.50
N ARG A 550 -38.52 2.49 11.46
CA ARG A 550 -39.73 3.02 10.78
C ARG A 550 -40.26 4.32 11.42
N GLU A 551 -40.18 4.41 12.74
CA GLU A 551 -40.57 5.62 13.50
C GLU A 551 -39.52 6.74 13.37
N GLU A 552 -38.22 6.39 13.40
CA GLU A 552 -37.14 7.35 13.15
C GLU A 552 -37.19 7.93 11.72
N TRP A 553 -37.59 7.12 10.73
CA TRP A 553 -37.80 7.58 9.35
C TRP A 553 -38.96 8.58 9.28
N GLU A 554 -40.06 8.31 9.98
CA GLU A 554 -41.18 9.24 10.14
C GLU A 554 -40.74 10.55 10.83
N GLU A 555 -39.89 10.50 11.85
CA GLU A 555 -39.41 11.69 12.59
C GLU A 555 -38.34 12.48 11.82
N GLY A 556 -37.36 11.81 11.21
CA GLY A 556 -36.39 12.44 10.30
C GLY A 556 -37.07 13.10 9.10
N ARG A 557 -38.17 12.52 8.60
CA ARG A 557 -39.03 13.13 7.57
C ARG A 557 -39.87 14.31 8.08
N LYS A 558 -40.13 14.40 9.39
CA LYS A 558 -40.76 15.55 10.06
C LYS A 558 -39.75 16.69 10.32
N GLN A 559 -38.44 16.41 10.39
CA GLN A 559 -37.35 17.42 10.42
C GLN A 559 -37.16 18.16 9.07
N LYS A 560 -38.25 18.75 8.55
CA LYS A 560 -38.22 19.66 7.40
C LYS A 560 -37.55 20.99 7.78
N ASN A 561 -36.22 21.07 7.69
CA ASN A 561 -35.45 22.22 7.17
C ASN A 561 -33.97 22.11 7.55
N LEU A 562 -33.20 21.38 6.74
CA LEU A 562 -31.75 21.58 6.58
C LEU A 562 -31.30 20.88 5.30
N ARG A 563 -31.42 21.57 4.16
CA ARG A 563 -30.62 21.18 2.98
C ARG A 563 -29.17 21.52 3.32
N PRO A 564 -28.22 20.55 3.34
CA PRO A 564 -26.82 20.92 3.35
C PRO A 564 -26.58 21.68 2.04
N ARG A 565 -26.33 22.99 2.14
CA ARG A 565 -25.92 23.78 0.97
C ARG A 565 -24.61 23.15 0.51
N PRO A 566 -24.53 22.57 -0.71
CA PRO A 566 -23.30 21.91 -1.13
C PRO A 566 -22.17 22.93 -1.02
N PRO A 567 -20.98 22.53 -0.52
CA PRO A 567 -19.83 23.41 -0.58
C PRO A 567 -19.69 23.87 -2.03
N PHE A 568 -19.53 25.18 -2.24
CA PHE A 568 -19.23 25.69 -3.58
C PHE A 568 -18.01 24.91 -4.09
N PRO A 569 -18.04 24.42 -5.35
CA PRO A 569 -16.86 23.74 -5.90
C PRO A 569 -15.68 24.69 -5.73
N PRO A 570 -14.55 24.23 -5.14
CA PRO A 570 -13.41 25.10 -4.93
C PRO A 570 -13.01 25.71 -6.27
N SER A 571 -12.84 27.03 -6.30
CA SER A 571 -12.45 27.75 -7.52
C SER A 571 -11.26 27.01 -8.16
N PRO A 572 -11.32 26.68 -9.46
CA PRO A 572 -10.31 25.84 -10.09
C PRO A 572 -8.93 26.46 -9.83
N PRO A 573 -7.97 25.71 -9.24
CA PRO A 573 -6.67 26.26 -8.89
C PRO A 573 -6.03 26.91 -10.10
N SER A 574 -5.54 28.14 -9.95
CA SER A 574 -4.95 28.88 -11.07
C SER A 574 -3.73 28.11 -11.57
N LYS A 575 -3.84 27.51 -12.77
CA LYS A 575 -2.66 26.98 -13.47
C LYS A 575 -1.63 28.09 -13.57
N ILE A 576 -0.39 27.80 -13.18
CA ILE A 576 0.73 28.72 -13.36
C ILE A 576 1.09 28.77 -14.86
N PRO A 577 1.92 29.73 -15.31
CA PRO A 577 2.40 29.72 -16.69
C PRO A 577 3.01 28.36 -17.09
N LEU A 578 2.65 27.90 -18.28
CA LEU A 578 3.11 26.63 -18.85
C LEU A 578 4.64 26.60 -18.97
N LEU A 579 5.22 25.41 -19.17
CA LEU A 579 6.61 25.32 -19.60
C LEU A 579 6.80 26.09 -20.92
N THR A 580 7.87 26.87 -21.00
CA THR A 580 8.23 27.66 -22.20
C THR A 580 9.71 27.52 -22.49
N ILE A 581 10.07 27.55 -23.78
CA ILE A 581 11.46 27.59 -24.22
C ILE A 581 11.77 29.02 -24.66
N LYS A 582 12.80 29.61 -24.06
CA LYS A 582 13.34 30.92 -24.46
C LYS A 582 14.85 30.90 -24.28
N ASN A 583 15.60 31.43 -25.24
CA ASN A 583 17.07 31.46 -25.20
C ASN A 583 17.69 30.07 -24.91
N GLY A 584 17.06 29.00 -25.42
CA GLY A 584 17.43 27.61 -25.13
C GLY A 584 17.49 27.25 -23.66
N LEU A 585 16.57 27.80 -22.86
CA LEU A 585 16.35 27.45 -21.45
C LEU A 585 14.87 27.07 -21.23
N LEU A 586 14.61 26.07 -20.39
CA LEU A 586 13.26 25.78 -19.89
C LEU A 586 12.89 26.80 -18.81
N LEU A 587 11.89 27.63 -19.11
CA LEU A 587 11.37 28.65 -18.22
C LEU A 587 9.94 28.36 -17.78
N ARG A 588 9.60 28.84 -16.59
CA ARG A 588 8.24 28.96 -16.06
C ARG A 588 8.13 30.29 -15.33
N ASP A 589 7.05 31.05 -15.58
CA ASP A 589 6.87 32.40 -15.02
C ASP A 589 8.12 33.31 -15.21
N GLY A 590 8.72 33.24 -16.40
CA GLY A 590 9.93 33.97 -16.78
C GLY A 590 11.24 33.53 -16.08
N LYS A 591 11.19 32.54 -15.18
CA LYS A 591 12.34 32.06 -14.39
C LYS A 591 12.87 30.75 -14.97
N VAL A 592 14.19 30.58 -14.96
CA VAL A 592 14.83 29.28 -15.27
C VAL A 592 14.40 28.25 -14.23
N LEU A 593 14.00 27.07 -14.69
CA LEU A 593 13.63 25.96 -13.81
C LEU A 593 14.87 25.21 -13.31
N THR A 594 14.93 25.02 -12.00
CA THR A 594 16.02 24.35 -11.27
C THR A 594 15.42 23.50 -10.13
N GLY A 595 16.22 22.64 -9.52
CA GLY A 595 15.83 21.80 -8.38
C GLY A 595 16.01 20.31 -8.65
N GLY A 596 15.83 19.48 -7.62
CA GLY A 596 16.13 18.05 -7.66
C GLY A 596 15.27 17.24 -8.63
N ARG A 597 15.81 16.10 -9.08
CA ARG A 597 15.11 15.04 -9.83
C ARG A 597 14.94 13.81 -8.94
N GLN A 598 13.73 13.26 -8.89
CA GLN A 598 13.39 12.05 -8.14
C GLN A 598 12.89 10.95 -9.10
N GLU A 599 13.72 9.92 -9.30
CA GLU A 599 13.34 8.70 -10.01
C GLU A 599 12.39 7.83 -9.16
N VAL A 600 11.41 7.20 -9.79
CA VAL A 600 10.50 6.26 -9.11
C VAL A 600 11.14 4.88 -8.87
N PRO A 601 10.89 4.22 -7.71
CA PRO A 601 11.34 2.84 -7.49
C PRO A 601 10.72 1.84 -8.49
N TRP A 602 11.56 1.15 -9.27
CA TRP A 602 11.12 0.27 -10.35
C TRP A 602 10.23 -0.95 -9.98
N TRP A 603 9.93 -1.23 -8.70
CA TRP A 603 10.80 -2.15 -7.93
C TRP A 603 10.45 -2.17 -6.43
N ARG A 604 11.18 -1.37 -5.64
CA ARG A 604 11.39 -1.60 -4.19
C ARG A 604 10.27 -1.06 -3.30
N GLY A 605 9.65 -1.95 -2.50
CA GLY A 605 8.79 -1.59 -1.37
C GLY A 605 8.04 -2.79 -0.79
N SER A 606 7.68 -2.76 0.50
CA SER A 606 6.78 -3.72 1.15
C SER A 606 5.74 -3.00 2.00
N LEU A 607 4.74 -3.74 2.48
CA LEU A 607 3.78 -3.24 3.46
C LEU A 607 4.34 -3.26 4.91
N ARG A 608 5.59 -3.70 5.11
CA ARG A 608 6.20 -3.74 6.45
C ARG A 608 6.48 -2.30 6.94
N PRO A 609 6.15 -1.93 8.20
CA PRO A 609 6.20 -0.53 8.66
C PRO A 609 7.56 0.19 8.61
N HIS A 610 8.68 -0.51 8.35
CA HIS A 610 10.00 0.09 8.15
C HIS A 610 10.27 0.48 6.69
N ASP A 611 9.77 -0.31 5.74
CA ASP A 611 9.87 0.00 4.31
C ASP A 611 8.92 1.14 3.94
N VAL A 612 7.68 1.13 4.43
CA VAL A 612 6.72 2.23 4.22
C VAL A 612 7.29 3.58 4.68
N LYS A 613 7.98 3.61 5.83
CA LYS A 613 8.64 4.83 6.36
C LYS A 613 9.86 5.31 5.55
N SER A 614 10.50 4.43 4.79
CA SER A 614 11.69 4.75 3.97
C SER A 614 11.39 4.78 2.46
N ALA A 615 10.14 4.58 2.08
CA ALA A 615 9.69 4.55 0.70
C ALA A 615 9.81 5.92 0.02
N LYS A 616 10.30 5.90 -1.22
CA LYS A 616 10.28 7.07 -2.11
C LYS A 616 8.87 7.30 -2.68
N PRO A 617 8.53 8.54 -3.10
CA PRO A 617 7.32 8.84 -3.85
C PRO A 617 7.16 7.97 -5.10
N HIS A 618 5.93 7.51 -5.40
CA HIS A 618 5.66 6.74 -6.62
C HIS A 618 4.20 6.90 -7.11
N ILE A 619 3.99 7.68 -8.18
CA ILE A 619 2.65 8.10 -8.68
C ILE A 619 1.69 6.91 -8.89
N THR A 620 2.18 5.82 -9.47
CA THR A 620 1.39 4.64 -9.87
C THR A 620 1.65 3.41 -8.97
N ARG A 621 1.98 3.63 -7.69
CA ARG A 621 2.09 2.54 -6.69
C ARG A 621 0.73 2.35 -6.05
N PHE A 622 0.25 1.11 -6.01
CA PHE A 622 -1.04 0.78 -5.42
C PHE A 622 -0.90 -0.18 -4.23
N VAL A 623 -1.60 0.15 -3.16
CA VAL A 623 -1.84 -0.69 -1.99
C VAL A 623 -3.34 -0.65 -1.71
N PRO A 624 -4.05 -1.78 -1.88
CA PRO A 624 -5.50 -1.83 -1.70
C PRO A 624 -5.98 -1.21 -0.38
N GLY A 625 -6.92 -0.26 -0.47
CA GLY A 625 -7.52 0.41 0.69
C GLY A 625 -6.66 1.38 1.49
N ARG A 626 -5.33 1.44 1.25
CA ARG A 626 -4.40 2.23 2.07
C ARG A 626 -3.81 3.40 1.30
N TYR A 627 -3.94 4.61 1.85
CA TYR A 627 -3.56 5.87 1.21
C TYR A 627 -2.66 6.72 2.11
N GLY A 628 -1.62 7.30 1.53
CA GLY A 628 -0.59 8.07 2.22
C GLY A 628 0.82 7.73 1.74
N ALA A 629 1.82 8.45 2.26
CA ALA A 629 3.21 8.28 1.85
C ALA A 629 3.70 6.82 2.00
N GLY A 630 4.28 6.28 0.92
CA GLY A 630 4.89 4.94 0.92
C GLY A 630 3.94 3.77 0.68
N VAL A 631 2.63 3.99 0.79
CA VAL A 631 1.57 3.07 0.32
C VAL A 631 1.02 3.59 -1.02
N THR A 632 -0.30 3.69 -1.21
CA THR A 632 -0.87 4.47 -2.31
C THR A 632 -0.69 5.97 -2.01
N ASP A 633 0.33 6.62 -2.56
CA ASP A 633 0.59 8.03 -2.28
C ASP A 633 -0.63 8.92 -2.63
N ILE A 634 -0.95 9.87 -1.74
CA ILE A 634 -1.90 10.96 -2.00
C ILE A 634 -1.12 12.02 -2.80
N LEU A 635 -1.55 12.31 -4.03
CA LEU A 635 -0.72 13.08 -4.97
C LEU A 635 -0.61 14.56 -4.58
N GLU A 636 -1.63 15.10 -3.94
CA GLU A 636 -1.64 16.45 -3.38
C GLU A 636 -0.55 16.58 -2.30
N GLU A 637 -0.56 15.72 -1.29
CA GLU A 637 0.45 15.66 -0.21
C GLU A 637 1.86 15.34 -0.76
N MET A 638 1.95 14.42 -1.72
CA MET A 638 3.21 14.09 -2.39
C MET A 638 3.82 15.34 -3.04
N THR A 639 3.03 16.06 -3.84
CA THR A 639 3.50 17.22 -4.59
C THR A 639 3.88 18.39 -3.70
N ASP A 640 3.19 18.60 -2.57
CA ASP A 640 3.63 19.57 -1.54
C ASP A 640 4.95 19.14 -0.90
N SER A 641 5.13 17.84 -0.64
CA SER A 641 6.40 17.29 -0.12
C SER A 641 7.56 17.44 -1.11
N LEU A 642 7.30 17.39 -2.43
CA LEU A 642 8.32 17.61 -3.47
C LEU A 642 8.76 19.08 -3.51
N VAL A 643 7.80 20.01 -3.54
CA VAL A 643 8.08 21.47 -3.50
C VAL A 643 8.86 21.83 -2.22
N ALA A 644 8.42 21.34 -1.05
CA ALA A 644 9.09 21.59 0.22
C ALA A 644 10.52 21.02 0.31
N LYS A 645 10.85 20.01 -0.51
CA LYS A 645 12.20 19.41 -0.61
C LYS A 645 13.03 19.99 -1.76
N ASN A 646 12.56 21.04 -2.44
CA ASN A 646 13.20 21.58 -3.65
C ASN A 646 13.42 20.50 -4.73
N VAL A 647 12.47 19.57 -4.87
CA VAL A 647 12.44 18.56 -5.93
C VAL A 647 11.44 19.01 -6.99
N THR A 648 11.93 19.33 -8.18
CA THR A 648 11.14 19.91 -9.27
C THR A 648 10.69 18.85 -10.27
N VAL A 649 11.41 17.74 -10.41
CA VAL A 649 11.14 16.69 -11.41
C VAL A 649 10.83 15.35 -10.76
N ILE A 650 9.73 14.71 -11.15
CA ILE A 650 9.56 13.25 -11.01
C ILE A 650 9.90 12.60 -12.35
N ASP A 651 10.80 11.62 -12.32
CA ASP A 651 11.17 10.81 -13.49
C ASP A 651 10.50 9.44 -13.38
N HIS A 652 9.51 9.21 -14.25
CA HIS A 652 8.56 8.10 -14.14
C HIS A 652 8.65 7.15 -15.33
N ASN A 653 8.76 5.86 -15.00
CA ASN A 653 8.53 4.72 -15.89
C ASN A 653 7.58 3.72 -15.21
N TYR A 654 6.91 2.86 -15.98
CA TYR A 654 6.15 1.74 -15.42
C TYR A 654 7.05 0.74 -14.69
N GLY A 655 6.49 -0.01 -13.73
CA GLY A 655 7.25 -0.97 -12.91
C GLY A 655 7.81 -2.14 -13.73
N LEU A 656 8.94 -2.70 -13.29
CA LEU A 656 9.62 -3.82 -13.93
C LEU A 656 8.76 -5.10 -13.95
N TRP A 657 7.89 -5.26 -12.95
CA TRP A 657 6.88 -6.30 -12.82
C TRP A 657 5.73 -5.83 -11.91
N TYR A 658 4.59 -6.53 -11.96
CA TYR A 658 3.37 -6.14 -11.23
C TYR A 658 3.45 -6.33 -9.72
N ASP A 659 3.86 -7.53 -9.26
CA ASP A 659 3.80 -7.97 -7.85
C ASP A 659 5.18 -8.33 -7.27
N ARG A 660 5.34 -8.23 -5.94
CA ARG A 660 6.66 -8.38 -5.30
C ARG A 660 7.25 -9.80 -5.35
N ARG A 661 6.53 -10.85 -5.76
CA ARG A 661 7.07 -12.23 -5.82
C ARG A 661 8.31 -12.34 -6.72
N ARG A 662 8.42 -11.52 -7.77
CA ARG A 662 9.57 -11.49 -8.71
C ARG A 662 10.84 -10.83 -8.15
N ASP A 663 10.82 -10.38 -6.90
CA ASP A 663 12.02 -9.97 -6.14
C ASP A 663 13.10 -11.06 -6.07
N ASP A 664 12.72 -12.33 -6.21
CA ASP A 664 13.65 -13.46 -6.36
C ASP A 664 14.53 -13.38 -7.63
N HIS A 665 14.18 -12.55 -8.61
CA HIS A 665 14.77 -12.48 -9.95
C HIS A 665 14.80 -13.84 -10.66
N GLU A 666 13.82 -14.70 -10.39
CA GLU A 666 13.66 -15.97 -11.09
C GLU A 666 12.82 -15.88 -12.36
N ARG A 667 12.90 -16.89 -13.22
CA ARG A 667 12.21 -16.94 -14.53
C ARG A 667 11.03 -17.92 -14.57
N THR A 668 10.78 -18.62 -13.47
CA THR A 668 9.70 -19.61 -13.31
C THR A 668 8.32 -18.98 -13.36
N ARG A 669 7.31 -19.74 -13.84
CA ARG A 669 5.90 -19.36 -13.74
C ARG A 669 5.47 -19.43 -12.27
N ARG A 670 4.62 -18.51 -11.80
CA ARG A 670 4.01 -18.60 -10.47
C ARG A 670 2.91 -19.67 -10.49
N MET A 671 2.79 -20.44 -9.41
CA MET A 671 1.83 -21.55 -9.33
C MET A 671 0.38 -21.08 -9.18
N ASP A 672 0.18 -19.89 -8.61
CA ASP A 672 -1.11 -19.32 -8.24
C ASP A 672 -1.11 -17.79 -8.37
N GLY A 673 -2.25 -17.18 -8.06
CA GLY A 673 -2.41 -15.73 -7.96
C GLY A 673 -2.09 -15.12 -6.59
N GLU A 674 -1.36 -15.77 -5.65
CA GLU A 674 -1.04 -15.23 -4.31
C GLU A 674 -0.03 -14.05 -4.39
N VAL A 675 -0.38 -12.98 -5.10
CA VAL A 675 0.43 -11.80 -5.39
C VAL A 675 0.75 -10.97 -4.15
N TRP A 676 1.95 -10.37 -4.12
CA TRP A 676 2.41 -9.56 -3.00
C TRP A 676 2.36 -8.06 -3.33
N ALA A 677 1.72 -7.27 -2.48
CA ALA A 677 1.68 -5.80 -2.56
C ALA A 677 2.91 -5.16 -1.86
N PRO A 678 3.28 -3.89 -2.16
CA PRO A 678 2.64 -2.96 -3.08
C PRO A 678 2.72 -3.40 -4.55
N PHE A 679 1.67 -3.08 -5.31
CA PHE A 679 1.63 -3.33 -6.75
C PHE A 679 2.21 -2.14 -7.52
N TYR A 680 3.00 -2.46 -8.55
CA TYR A 680 3.57 -1.50 -9.49
C TYR A 680 2.77 -1.60 -10.79
N GLU A 681 1.67 -0.84 -10.81
CA GLU A 681 0.64 -0.91 -11.84
C GLU A 681 1.23 -0.68 -13.24
N GLN A 682 0.75 -1.49 -14.19
CA GLN A 682 1.19 -1.49 -15.59
C GLN A 682 0.24 -0.63 -16.44
N PRO A 683 0.70 0.00 -17.53
CA PRO A 683 -0.13 0.89 -18.35
C PRO A 683 -1.22 0.16 -19.17
N PHE A 684 -1.15 -1.16 -19.28
CA PHE A 684 -2.09 -2.02 -20.02
C PHE A 684 -3.10 -2.67 -19.07
N ALA A 685 -4.33 -2.85 -19.52
CA ALA A 685 -5.37 -3.52 -18.74
C ALA A 685 -5.17 -5.05 -18.73
N ARG A 686 -5.59 -5.70 -17.64
CA ARG A 686 -5.86 -7.15 -17.63
C ARG A 686 -7.10 -7.41 -18.51
N SER A 687 -7.11 -8.53 -19.21
CA SER A 687 -8.17 -8.89 -20.17
C SER A 687 -9.30 -9.73 -19.56
N GLY A 688 -9.06 -10.33 -18.39
CA GLY A 688 -9.88 -11.42 -17.85
C GLY A 688 -9.49 -12.80 -18.41
N GLU A 689 -8.95 -12.84 -19.63
CA GLU A 689 -8.70 -14.07 -20.39
C GLU A 689 -7.40 -14.81 -20.01
N GLY A 690 -7.50 -16.14 -19.95
CA GLY A 690 -6.38 -17.04 -19.69
C GLY A 690 -5.62 -16.78 -18.38
N SER A 691 -4.34 -17.18 -18.37
CA SER A 691 -3.37 -16.90 -17.31
C SER A 691 -2.06 -16.40 -17.92
N ALA A 692 -1.50 -15.35 -17.34
CA ALA A 692 -0.14 -14.85 -17.58
C ALA A 692 0.89 -15.63 -16.72
N TRP A 693 2.16 -15.23 -16.78
CA TRP A 693 3.26 -15.91 -16.07
C TRP A 693 3.25 -15.72 -14.54
N ASP A 694 2.49 -14.74 -14.06
CA ASP A 694 2.16 -14.48 -12.65
C ASP A 694 0.85 -15.17 -12.17
N ASN A 695 0.17 -15.87 -13.08
CA ASN A 695 -1.10 -16.57 -12.93
C ASN A 695 -2.33 -15.70 -12.55
N LEU A 696 -2.26 -14.38 -12.77
CA LEU A 696 -3.45 -13.55 -13.02
C LEU A 696 -3.78 -13.59 -14.54
N SER A 697 -4.87 -12.97 -15.01
CA SER A 697 -5.18 -13.01 -16.46
C SER A 697 -4.14 -12.32 -17.34
N LYS A 698 -4.19 -12.59 -18.65
CA LYS A 698 -3.33 -11.94 -19.64
C LYS A 698 -3.66 -10.46 -19.79
N TYR A 699 -2.68 -9.64 -20.14
CA TYR A 699 -2.88 -8.26 -20.58
C TYR A 699 -3.51 -8.20 -21.98
N ASP A 700 -4.30 -7.16 -22.23
CA ASP A 700 -4.61 -6.70 -23.58
C ASP A 700 -3.86 -5.39 -23.83
N LEU A 701 -2.87 -5.43 -24.70
CA LEU A 701 -2.01 -4.29 -25.05
C LEU A 701 -2.73 -3.20 -25.84
N THR A 702 -3.97 -3.45 -26.31
CA THR A 702 -4.85 -2.46 -26.93
C THR A 702 -5.77 -1.76 -25.93
N LYS A 703 -5.91 -2.30 -24.70
CA LYS A 703 -6.68 -1.72 -23.59
C LYS A 703 -5.74 -1.16 -22.52
N TYR A 704 -6.14 -0.06 -21.91
CA TYR A 704 -5.28 0.71 -21.01
C TYR A 704 -5.84 0.75 -19.58
N ASN A 705 -4.97 0.54 -18.59
CA ASN A 705 -5.28 0.59 -17.16
C ASN A 705 -5.73 2.03 -16.79
N ALA A 706 -7.02 2.21 -16.53
CA ALA A 706 -7.60 3.53 -16.31
C ALA A 706 -6.98 4.21 -15.08
N TRP A 707 -6.80 3.44 -14.00
CA TRP A 707 -6.19 3.93 -12.76
C TRP A 707 -4.76 4.45 -12.97
N TYR A 708 -3.90 3.70 -13.68
CA TYR A 708 -2.51 4.10 -13.97
C TYR A 708 -2.45 5.45 -14.70
N TRP A 709 -3.26 5.58 -15.75
CA TRP A 709 -3.24 6.74 -16.63
C TRP A 709 -3.89 7.98 -16.01
N ASN A 710 -4.97 7.80 -15.24
CA ASN A 710 -5.61 8.87 -14.47
C ASN A 710 -4.67 9.38 -13.37
N ARG A 711 -3.92 8.50 -12.70
CA ARG A 711 -2.92 8.91 -11.68
C ARG A 711 -1.80 9.78 -12.25
N LEU A 712 -1.27 9.44 -13.43
CA LEU A 712 -0.28 10.28 -14.09
C LEU A 712 -0.87 11.63 -14.52
N GLN A 713 -2.12 11.66 -15.01
CA GLN A 713 -2.79 12.92 -15.40
C GLN A 713 -3.09 13.82 -14.19
N GLN A 714 -3.49 13.25 -13.04
CA GLN A 714 -3.65 13.97 -11.79
C GLN A 714 -2.32 14.58 -11.33
N PHE A 715 -1.22 13.82 -11.36
CA PHE A 715 0.12 14.34 -11.06
C PHE A 715 0.52 15.48 -12.01
N ALA A 716 0.33 15.31 -13.33
CA ALA A 716 0.65 16.35 -14.32
C ALA A 716 -0.19 17.62 -14.12
N THR A 717 -1.45 17.48 -13.69
CA THR A 717 -2.35 18.60 -13.38
C THR A 717 -1.96 19.31 -12.09
N LEU A 718 -1.47 18.60 -11.07
CA LEU A 718 -0.88 19.20 -9.87
C LEU A 718 0.47 19.86 -10.19
N ALA A 719 1.25 19.32 -11.12
CA ALA A 719 2.50 19.93 -11.59
C ALA A 719 2.25 21.27 -12.29
N ASP A 720 1.18 21.38 -13.11
CA ASP A 720 0.68 22.63 -13.71
C ASP A 720 0.24 23.69 -12.67
N GLN A 721 0.04 23.30 -11.40
CA GLN A 721 -0.37 24.19 -10.31
C GLN A 721 0.78 24.52 -9.35
N LYS A 722 1.70 23.57 -9.12
CA LYS A 722 2.71 23.63 -8.06
C LYS A 722 4.15 23.85 -8.56
N GLY A 723 4.36 23.98 -9.87
CA GLY A 723 5.66 24.32 -10.47
C GLY A 723 6.53 23.12 -10.85
N LEU A 724 6.05 21.91 -10.62
CA LEU A 724 6.75 20.65 -10.87
C LEU A 724 6.76 20.26 -12.36
N VAL A 725 7.49 19.19 -12.69
CA VAL A 725 7.60 18.59 -14.02
C VAL A 725 7.54 17.06 -13.92
N LEU A 726 6.82 16.42 -14.84
CA LEU A 726 6.84 14.98 -15.07
C LEU A 726 7.75 14.67 -16.27
N PHE A 727 8.82 13.91 -16.06
CA PHE A 727 9.48 13.22 -17.18
C PHE A 727 8.73 11.91 -17.39
N HIS A 728 7.97 11.81 -18.49
CA HIS A 728 7.22 10.61 -18.85
C HIS A 728 8.05 9.76 -19.81
N GLN A 729 8.68 8.71 -19.28
CA GLN A 729 9.39 7.70 -20.04
C GLN A 729 8.34 6.79 -20.71
N HIS A 730 8.21 6.84 -22.04
CA HIS A 730 7.22 6.01 -22.75
C HIS A 730 7.52 4.52 -22.50
N TYR A 731 8.76 4.08 -22.71
CA TYR A 731 9.19 2.69 -22.49
C TYR A 731 10.15 2.54 -21.30
N PHE A 732 10.41 1.28 -20.91
CA PHE A 732 11.46 0.91 -19.97
C PHE A 732 12.31 -0.24 -20.53
N GLN A 733 13.51 0.08 -21.03
CA GLN A 733 14.37 -0.87 -21.75
C GLN A 733 14.92 -1.99 -20.84
N HIS A 734 14.90 -1.80 -19.52
CA HIS A 734 15.38 -2.80 -18.56
C HIS A 734 14.57 -4.12 -18.58
N ASN A 735 13.33 -4.09 -19.08
CA ASN A 735 12.49 -5.28 -19.30
C ASN A 735 12.96 -6.20 -20.45
N ILE A 736 13.70 -5.66 -21.43
CA ILE A 736 14.05 -6.37 -22.68
C ILE A 736 15.54 -6.72 -22.80
N LEU A 737 16.35 -6.37 -21.78
CA LEU A 737 17.80 -6.59 -21.69
C LEU A 737 18.24 -6.97 -20.26
N GLU A 738 19.55 -7.17 -20.08
CA GLU A 738 20.28 -7.55 -18.86
C GLU A 738 19.87 -8.88 -18.17
N ALA A 739 18.61 -9.17 -17.83
CA ALA A 739 18.25 -10.40 -17.11
C ALA A 739 16.86 -10.96 -17.43
N GLY A 740 16.77 -12.29 -17.53
CA GLY A 740 15.54 -12.97 -17.99
C GLY A 740 14.31 -12.74 -17.12
N ALA A 741 14.48 -12.51 -15.80
CA ALA A 741 13.37 -12.22 -14.89
C ALA A 741 12.65 -10.90 -15.22
N HIS A 742 13.36 -9.93 -15.79
CA HIS A 742 12.78 -8.65 -16.20
C HIS A 742 11.83 -8.81 -17.40
N TYR A 743 12.03 -9.87 -18.20
CA TYR A 743 11.19 -10.22 -19.34
C TYR A 743 10.09 -11.24 -18.98
N ALA A 744 10.29 -12.02 -17.91
CA ALA A 744 9.40 -13.12 -17.53
C ALA A 744 7.93 -12.70 -17.36
N ASP A 745 7.70 -11.61 -16.64
CA ASP A 745 6.35 -11.05 -16.36
C ASP A 745 6.05 -9.78 -17.20
N PHE A 746 6.90 -9.45 -18.18
CA PHE A 746 6.74 -8.25 -19.00
C PHE A 746 5.47 -8.35 -19.88
N PRO A 747 4.56 -7.33 -19.90
CA PRO A 747 3.28 -7.45 -20.62
C PRO A 747 3.40 -7.78 -22.11
N TRP A 748 4.44 -7.30 -22.81
CA TRP A 748 4.60 -7.52 -24.25
C TRP A 748 5.03 -8.96 -24.64
N ARG A 749 5.45 -9.77 -23.67
CA ARG A 749 5.78 -11.18 -23.87
C ARG A 749 4.52 -12.00 -24.22
N PRO A 750 4.50 -12.89 -25.23
CA PRO A 750 3.29 -13.61 -25.67
C PRO A 750 2.66 -14.52 -24.60
N ALA A 751 3.45 -15.03 -23.65
CA ALA A 751 2.89 -15.70 -22.47
C ALA A 751 1.99 -14.80 -21.61
N ASN A 752 2.14 -13.48 -21.67
CA ASN A 752 1.51 -12.50 -20.79
C ASN A 752 0.42 -11.66 -21.46
N ASN A 753 0.23 -11.72 -22.78
CA ASN A 753 -0.84 -10.97 -23.47
C ASN A 753 -1.63 -11.81 -24.49
N ILE A 754 -2.74 -11.27 -24.99
CA ILE A 754 -3.60 -11.88 -26.02
C ILE A 754 -3.32 -11.38 -27.45
N ASN A 755 -2.40 -10.43 -27.63
CA ASN A 755 -2.26 -9.63 -28.85
C ASN A 755 -1.27 -10.20 -29.89
N ASN A 756 -0.77 -11.42 -29.68
CA ASN A 756 0.08 -12.16 -30.63
C ASN A 756 1.32 -11.36 -31.10
N THR A 757 2.12 -10.82 -30.17
CA THR A 757 3.27 -9.93 -30.41
C THR A 757 4.45 -10.51 -31.20
N GLY A 758 4.40 -11.79 -31.57
CA GLY A 758 5.36 -12.43 -32.49
C GLY A 758 6.77 -12.64 -31.94
N PHE A 759 6.97 -12.54 -30.62
CA PHE A 759 8.23 -12.93 -29.98
C PHE A 759 8.30 -14.46 -29.77
N PRO A 760 9.50 -15.06 -29.72
CA PRO A 760 9.69 -16.47 -29.41
C PRO A 760 9.21 -16.87 -28.01
N GLU A 761 8.51 -18.00 -27.92
CA GLU A 761 8.19 -18.72 -26.68
C GLU A 761 8.62 -20.20 -26.83
N PRO A 762 9.26 -20.82 -25.82
CA PRO A 762 9.77 -20.20 -24.60
C PRO A 762 10.85 -19.13 -24.89
N PRO A 763 11.07 -18.15 -23.99
CA PRO A 763 11.98 -17.05 -24.29
C PRO A 763 13.43 -17.54 -24.44
N PRO A 764 14.22 -16.98 -25.39
CA PRO A 764 15.58 -17.41 -25.67
C PRO A 764 16.56 -16.88 -24.60
N TYR A 765 16.50 -17.45 -23.39
CA TYR A 765 17.38 -17.07 -22.29
C TYR A 765 18.83 -17.49 -22.58
N ALA A 766 19.73 -16.51 -22.72
CA ALA A 766 21.14 -16.74 -22.97
C ALA A 766 21.86 -17.15 -21.68
N GLY A 767 22.43 -18.37 -21.67
CA GLY A 767 23.10 -18.95 -20.50
C GLY A 767 22.18 -19.01 -19.27
N ASP A 768 20.92 -19.39 -19.49
CA ASP A 768 19.79 -19.44 -18.55
C ASP A 768 19.42 -18.16 -17.80
N LYS A 769 20.30 -17.16 -17.66
CA LYS A 769 20.08 -15.97 -16.81
C LYS A 769 19.88 -14.66 -17.60
N ARG A 770 20.37 -14.56 -18.83
CA ARG A 770 20.36 -13.31 -19.63
C ARG A 770 19.26 -13.34 -20.70
N ILE A 771 18.89 -12.17 -21.21
CA ILE A 771 17.87 -12.02 -22.26
C ILE A 771 18.23 -10.82 -23.15
N PHE A 772 17.90 -10.93 -24.44
CA PHE A 772 18.28 -9.96 -25.47
C PHE A 772 17.15 -9.77 -26.49
N MET A 773 16.09 -9.06 -26.12
CA MET A 773 14.91 -8.85 -26.98
C MET A 773 14.87 -7.48 -27.66
N ALA A 774 15.80 -6.57 -27.38
CA ALA A 774 15.71 -5.18 -27.85
C ALA A 774 15.67 -5.06 -29.39
N ASP A 775 16.45 -5.85 -30.12
CA ASP A 775 16.42 -5.90 -31.59
C ASP A 775 15.01 -6.20 -32.15
N GLN A 776 14.37 -7.25 -31.63
CA GLN A 776 13.03 -7.66 -32.03
C GLN A 776 11.94 -6.71 -31.51
N PHE A 777 12.14 -6.11 -30.34
CA PHE A 777 11.18 -5.18 -29.73
C PHE A 777 11.20 -3.82 -30.45
N TYR A 778 12.36 -3.38 -30.90
CA TYR A 778 12.52 -2.15 -31.67
C TYR A 778 12.38 -2.36 -33.19
N ASP A 779 12.07 -3.57 -33.66
CA ASP A 779 11.71 -3.86 -35.04
C ASP A 779 10.27 -3.37 -35.35
N VAL A 780 10.20 -2.30 -36.13
CA VAL A 780 8.97 -1.65 -36.60
C VAL A 780 8.51 -2.15 -37.98
N SER A 781 9.20 -3.14 -38.57
CA SER A 781 8.75 -3.80 -39.81
C SER A 781 7.69 -4.87 -39.55
N HIS A 782 7.70 -5.49 -38.37
CA HIS A 782 6.67 -6.46 -37.97
C HIS A 782 5.33 -5.75 -37.69
N PRO A 783 4.26 -6.03 -38.48
CA PRO A 783 3.06 -5.19 -38.51
C PRO A 783 2.33 -5.10 -37.17
N VAL A 784 2.18 -6.21 -36.46
CA VAL A 784 1.51 -6.23 -35.13
C VAL A 784 2.26 -5.37 -34.11
N ARG A 785 3.59 -5.49 -34.02
CA ARG A 785 4.41 -4.70 -33.10
C ARG A 785 4.34 -3.22 -33.48
N ARG A 786 4.47 -2.88 -34.77
CA ARG A 786 4.39 -1.50 -35.26
C ARG A 786 3.12 -0.79 -34.78
N GLU A 787 1.96 -1.40 -34.95
CA GLU A 787 0.69 -0.76 -34.55
C GLU A 787 0.50 -0.72 -33.04
N LEU A 788 0.95 -1.73 -32.28
CA LEU A 788 0.97 -1.67 -30.82
C LEU A 788 1.88 -0.54 -30.30
N HIS A 789 3.07 -0.36 -30.88
CA HIS A 789 3.93 0.77 -30.54
C HIS A 789 3.30 2.10 -30.92
N ARG A 790 2.71 2.22 -32.12
CA ARG A 790 2.03 3.44 -32.56
C ARG A 790 0.86 3.81 -31.64
N ALA A 791 0.03 2.85 -31.27
CA ALA A 791 -1.10 3.05 -30.36
C ALA A 791 -0.61 3.48 -28.96
N TYR A 792 0.39 2.80 -28.41
CA TYR A 792 0.92 3.08 -27.07
C TYR A 792 1.66 4.43 -26.97
N ILE A 793 2.43 4.81 -28.00
CA ILE A 793 3.04 6.15 -28.09
C ILE A 793 1.94 7.22 -28.13
N ARG A 794 0.88 7.02 -28.93
CA ARG A 794 -0.22 7.99 -29.02
C ARG A 794 -1.04 8.09 -27.73
N LYS A 795 -1.33 6.97 -27.05
CA LYS A 795 -1.91 7.00 -25.69
C LYS A 795 -1.01 7.78 -24.72
N SER A 796 0.31 7.63 -24.84
CA SER A 796 1.30 8.35 -24.03
C SER A 796 1.37 9.86 -24.29
N LEU A 797 0.76 10.36 -25.38
CA LEU A 797 0.61 11.79 -25.72
C LEU A 797 -0.82 12.29 -25.40
N ASP A 798 -1.84 11.56 -25.88
CA ASP A 798 -3.26 11.87 -25.66
C ASP A 798 -3.59 12.09 -24.18
N ASN A 799 -3.00 11.29 -23.30
CA ASN A 799 -3.23 11.35 -21.85
C ASN A 799 -2.83 12.67 -21.18
N PHE A 800 -1.92 13.42 -21.78
CA PHE A 800 -1.38 14.68 -21.22
C PHE A 800 -1.64 15.87 -22.13
N SER A 801 -2.51 15.72 -23.12
CA SER A 801 -2.80 16.73 -24.13
C SER A 801 -3.33 18.06 -23.57
N GLU A 802 -3.83 18.09 -22.33
CA GLU A 802 -4.30 19.27 -21.57
C GLU A 802 -3.29 19.78 -20.51
N ASN A 803 -2.10 19.17 -20.42
CA ASN A 803 -1.07 19.47 -19.42
C ASN A 803 0.16 20.16 -20.01
N GLY A 804 0.70 21.15 -19.29
CA GLY A 804 1.87 21.93 -19.71
C GLY A 804 3.14 21.64 -18.92
N SER A 805 3.17 20.54 -18.15
CA SER A 805 4.25 20.16 -17.22
C SER A 805 4.86 18.78 -17.52
N VAL A 806 4.59 18.21 -18.69
CA VAL A 806 5.07 16.86 -19.08
C VAL A 806 6.13 17.00 -20.15
N ILE A 807 7.25 16.31 -19.97
CA ILE A 807 8.32 16.16 -20.97
C ILE A 807 8.36 14.68 -21.36
N HIS A 808 8.27 14.40 -22.66
CA HIS A 808 8.20 13.04 -23.18
C HIS A 808 9.59 12.52 -23.58
N PHE A 809 9.90 11.32 -23.11
CA PHE A 809 11.15 10.62 -23.39
C PHE A 809 10.85 9.25 -24.01
N VAL A 810 11.71 8.79 -24.91
CA VAL A 810 11.53 7.48 -25.57
C VAL A 810 11.58 6.32 -24.57
N SER A 811 12.57 6.26 -23.67
CA SER A 811 12.67 5.18 -22.68
C SER A 811 13.62 5.48 -21.53
N ALA A 812 13.26 5.00 -20.35
CA ALA A 812 14.21 4.75 -19.29
C ALA A 812 15.23 3.69 -19.75
N GLU A 813 16.52 3.94 -19.46
CA GLU A 813 17.69 3.17 -19.92
C GLU A 813 17.83 2.99 -21.45
N TYR A 814 17.38 3.94 -22.29
CA TYR A 814 17.48 3.81 -23.75
C TYR A 814 18.92 3.73 -24.29
N THR A 815 19.27 2.58 -24.88
CA THR A 815 20.45 2.35 -25.73
C THR A 815 20.05 1.65 -27.05
N GLY A 816 18.78 1.76 -27.42
CA GLY A 816 18.20 1.18 -28.62
C GLY A 816 18.66 1.83 -29.92
N PRO A 817 18.16 1.34 -31.07
CA PRO A 817 18.65 1.72 -32.39
C PRO A 817 18.06 3.06 -32.89
N LEU A 818 18.76 3.70 -33.83
CA LEU A 818 18.38 4.97 -34.43
C LEU A 818 17.00 4.92 -35.13
N HIS A 819 16.66 3.83 -35.81
CA HIS A 819 15.41 3.74 -36.58
C HIS A 819 14.16 3.77 -35.69
N PHE A 820 14.24 3.27 -34.46
CA PHE A 820 13.12 3.33 -33.52
C PHE A 820 12.92 4.72 -32.93
N VAL A 821 14.00 5.50 -32.73
CA VAL A 821 13.88 6.92 -32.36
C VAL A 821 13.25 7.72 -33.50
N LYS A 822 13.61 7.44 -34.77
CA LYS A 822 12.94 8.04 -35.93
C LYS A 822 11.44 7.71 -35.95
N PHE A 823 11.07 6.42 -35.88
CA PHE A 823 9.67 6.00 -35.80
C PHE A 823 8.89 6.64 -34.63
N TRP A 824 9.50 6.77 -33.45
CA TRP A 824 8.89 7.43 -32.29
C TRP A 824 8.58 8.90 -32.57
N LEU A 825 9.51 9.63 -33.18
CA LEU A 825 9.33 11.02 -33.60
C LEU A 825 8.34 11.17 -34.76
N ASP A 826 8.31 10.24 -35.71
CA ASP A 826 7.33 10.21 -36.80
C ASP A 826 5.90 10.08 -36.25
N VAL A 827 5.68 9.16 -35.30
CA VAL A 827 4.37 8.97 -34.64
C VAL A 827 3.97 10.20 -33.80
N ILE A 828 4.93 10.91 -33.19
CA ILE A 828 4.67 12.21 -32.56
C ILE A 828 4.23 13.22 -33.62
N ALA A 829 4.99 13.44 -34.69
CA ALA A 829 4.66 14.43 -35.72
C ALA A 829 3.38 14.10 -36.52
N GLU A 830 2.98 12.82 -36.58
CA GLU A 830 1.63 12.40 -36.98
C GLU A 830 0.56 12.90 -35.98
N TRP A 831 0.73 12.59 -34.70
CA TRP A 831 -0.20 12.98 -33.64
C TRP A 831 -0.35 14.52 -33.53
N GLU A 832 0.75 15.27 -33.56
CA GLU A 832 0.73 16.73 -33.44
C GLU A 832 -0.05 17.38 -34.60
N ARG A 833 0.20 16.92 -35.83
CA ARG A 833 -0.49 17.36 -37.04
C ARG A 833 -1.97 17.01 -37.04
N GLU A 834 -2.34 15.85 -36.50
CA GLU A 834 -3.74 15.40 -36.40
C GLU A 834 -4.52 16.09 -35.27
N LYS A 835 -3.84 16.50 -34.18
CA LYS A 835 -4.47 17.08 -32.98
C LYS A 835 -4.40 18.60 -32.91
N GLY A 836 -3.52 19.23 -33.69
CA GLY A 836 -3.26 20.67 -33.62
C GLY A 836 -2.60 21.10 -32.30
N ARG A 837 -1.78 20.23 -31.71
CA ARG A 837 -1.12 20.43 -30.41
C ARG A 837 0.32 19.91 -30.50
N ASN A 838 1.24 20.57 -29.81
CA ASN A 838 2.64 20.13 -29.75
C ASN A 838 2.89 19.36 -28.45
N ALA A 839 3.71 18.32 -28.52
CA ALA A 839 4.26 17.64 -27.36
C ALA A 839 5.60 18.30 -26.97
N LEU A 840 6.01 18.26 -25.70
CA LEU A 840 7.34 18.71 -25.29
C LEU A 840 8.32 17.53 -25.29
N VAL A 841 9.12 17.42 -26.35
CA VAL A 841 9.87 16.20 -26.71
C VAL A 841 11.33 16.28 -26.26
N ALA A 842 11.79 15.30 -25.47
CA ALA A 842 13.18 15.16 -25.05
C ALA A 842 13.90 13.98 -25.71
N LEU A 843 14.99 14.29 -26.42
CA LEU A 843 15.91 13.30 -26.99
C LEU A 843 16.95 12.88 -25.94
N SER A 844 16.74 11.71 -25.33
CA SER A 844 17.69 11.05 -24.43
C SER A 844 18.13 9.72 -25.03
N ALA A 845 19.36 9.66 -25.54
CA ALA A 845 19.89 8.50 -26.27
C ALA A 845 21.42 8.38 -26.08
N THR A 846 22.03 7.37 -26.69
CA THR A 846 23.48 7.31 -26.91
C THR A 846 23.95 8.43 -27.85
N LYS A 847 25.22 8.85 -27.75
CA LYS A 847 25.70 10.05 -28.46
C LYS A 847 25.61 9.94 -29.98
N ASP A 848 25.87 8.76 -30.52
CA ASP A 848 25.78 8.45 -31.96
C ASP A 848 24.34 8.60 -32.49
N VAL A 849 23.35 8.05 -31.78
CA VAL A 849 21.93 8.16 -32.09
C VAL A 849 21.45 9.60 -31.92
N GLN A 850 21.87 10.27 -30.85
CA GLN A 850 21.52 11.65 -30.53
C GLN A 850 22.05 12.64 -31.58
N ASP A 851 23.35 12.57 -31.93
CA ASP A 851 23.93 13.40 -32.99
C ASP A 851 23.30 13.08 -34.36
N SER A 852 22.96 11.82 -34.65
CA SER A 852 22.31 11.43 -35.91
C SER A 852 20.87 11.96 -36.07
N ILE A 853 20.11 12.09 -34.98
CA ILE A 853 18.79 12.72 -34.99
C ILE A 853 18.91 14.25 -35.14
N LEU A 854 19.85 14.86 -34.44
CA LEU A 854 20.04 16.32 -34.43
C LEU A 854 20.69 16.86 -35.73
N ALA A 855 21.36 16.00 -36.50
CA ALA A 855 21.89 16.33 -37.82
C ALA A 855 20.86 16.19 -38.96
N ASP A 856 19.68 15.62 -38.70
CA ASP A 856 18.61 15.43 -39.69
C ASP A 856 17.49 16.46 -39.47
N PRO A 857 17.34 17.49 -40.33
CA PRO A 857 16.37 18.56 -40.12
C PRO A 857 14.90 18.11 -40.08
N ALA A 858 14.59 16.91 -40.59
CA ALA A 858 13.25 16.35 -40.49
C ALA A 858 12.90 15.96 -39.04
N TYR A 859 13.88 15.57 -38.23
CA TYR A 859 13.71 15.13 -36.84
C TYR A 859 14.19 16.17 -35.82
N GLN A 860 15.24 16.94 -36.12
CA GLN A 860 15.73 18.04 -35.27
C GLN A 860 14.63 19.06 -34.92
N LYS A 861 13.63 19.25 -35.81
CA LYS A 861 12.49 20.15 -35.59
C LYS A 861 11.42 19.59 -34.64
N ILE A 862 11.38 18.27 -34.42
CA ILE A 862 10.41 17.57 -33.55
C ILE A 862 10.98 17.46 -32.12
N VAL A 863 12.31 17.46 -31.98
CA VAL A 863 12.99 17.43 -30.68
C VAL A 863 13.09 18.84 -30.10
N ASP A 864 12.38 19.13 -29.02
CA ASP A 864 12.52 20.41 -28.30
C ASP A 864 13.77 20.45 -27.41
N VAL A 865 14.00 19.36 -26.66
CA VAL A 865 14.94 19.27 -25.55
C VAL A 865 15.97 18.17 -25.79
N ILE A 866 17.22 18.42 -25.42
CA ILE A 866 18.34 17.48 -25.55
C ILE A 866 18.75 17.01 -24.15
N ASP A 867 18.83 15.70 -23.90
CA ASP A 867 19.19 15.15 -22.57
C ASP A 867 20.49 14.34 -22.59
N ILE A 868 21.50 14.83 -21.87
CA ILE A 868 22.80 14.17 -21.69
C ILE A 868 22.69 13.16 -20.55
N ARG A 869 22.31 11.92 -20.87
CA ARG A 869 22.05 10.85 -19.89
C ARG A 869 22.89 9.58 -20.09
N TYR A 870 23.02 9.08 -21.33
CA TYR A 870 23.67 7.80 -21.62
C TYR A 870 25.11 7.92 -22.14
N TRP A 871 25.66 9.14 -22.14
CA TRP A 871 27.02 9.48 -22.52
C TRP A 871 27.47 10.74 -21.72
N GLN A 872 28.79 10.97 -21.58
CA GLN A 872 29.36 12.13 -20.90
C GLN A 872 30.81 12.41 -21.33
N MET A 873 31.26 13.68 -21.27
CA MET A 873 32.70 13.98 -21.29
C MET A 873 33.34 13.65 -19.94
N ARG A 874 34.50 13.01 -19.96
CA ARG A 874 35.30 12.70 -18.78
C ARG A 874 36.20 13.87 -18.39
N GLU A 875 36.65 13.83 -17.14
CA GLU A 875 37.67 14.74 -16.58
C GLU A 875 38.97 14.80 -17.43
N ASN A 876 39.34 13.71 -18.10
CA ASN A 876 40.52 13.64 -18.97
C ASN A 876 40.30 14.10 -20.43
N GLY A 877 39.17 14.76 -20.73
CA GLY A 877 38.84 15.28 -22.06
C GLY A 877 38.36 14.23 -23.08
N GLY A 878 38.44 12.93 -22.77
CA GLY A 878 37.83 11.88 -23.58
C GLY A 878 36.33 11.69 -23.28
N PHE A 879 35.62 10.92 -24.11
CA PHE A 879 34.20 10.61 -23.89
C PHE A 879 33.99 9.21 -23.30
N TYR A 880 32.97 9.08 -22.45
CA TYR A 880 32.16 7.87 -22.39
C TYR A 880 30.98 8.08 -23.33
N ALA A 881 30.98 7.34 -24.43
CA ALA A 881 29.99 7.43 -25.49
C ALA A 881 29.80 6.02 -26.06
N PRO A 882 28.95 5.19 -25.43
CA PRO A 882 28.56 3.91 -26.00
C PRO A 882 27.77 4.13 -27.30
N GLU A 883 27.86 3.20 -28.23
CA GLU A 883 27.05 3.18 -29.46
C GLU A 883 25.65 2.60 -29.19
N GLY A 884 24.64 3.13 -29.89
CA GLY A 884 23.26 2.65 -29.83
C GLY A 884 23.00 1.40 -30.67
N GLY A 885 21.87 0.74 -30.40
CA GLY A 885 21.43 -0.44 -31.16
C GLY A 885 22.28 -1.71 -30.96
N LYS A 886 23.26 -1.71 -30.04
CA LYS A 886 24.17 -2.84 -29.81
C LYS A 886 23.59 -3.94 -28.91
N ASN A 887 22.30 -3.87 -28.55
CA ASN A 887 21.62 -4.82 -27.67
C ASN A 887 22.27 -4.98 -26.28
N LEU A 888 22.80 -3.89 -25.71
CA LEU A 888 23.42 -3.86 -24.38
C LEU A 888 22.78 -2.78 -23.50
N ALA A 889 22.36 -3.12 -22.28
CA ALA A 889 21.88 -2.15 -21.31
C ALA A 889 23.01 -1.18 -20.88
N PRO A 890 22.71 0.03 -20.36
CA PRO A 890 23.73 0.98 -19.89
C PRO A 890 24.77 0.37 -18.94
N ARG A 891 24.33 -0.52 -18.04
CA ARG A 891 25.21 -1.26 -17.11
C ARG A 891 26.12 -2.27 -17.79
N GLN A 892 25.75 -2.80 -18.97
CA GLN A 892 26.59 -3.69 -19.76
C GLN A 892 27.63 -2.87 -20.55
N HIS A 893 27.23 -1.76 -21.17
CA HIS A 893 28.17 -0.81 -21.79
C HIS A 893 29.23 -0.31 -20.80
N ALA A 894 28.82 0.10 -19.60
CA ALA A 894 29.73 0.59 -18.55
C ALA A 894 30.76 -0.45 -18.05
N ARG A 895 30.53 -1.76 -18.27
CA ARG A 895 31.50 -2.84 -18.00
C ARG A 895 32.55 -3.00 -19.10
N ILE A 896 32.21 -2.65 -20.34
CA ILE A 896 33.11 -2.71 -21.52
C ILE A 896 33.91 -1.40 -21.61
N GLN A 897 33.21 -0.28 -21.67
CA GLN A 897 33.77 1.07 -21.70
C GLN A 897 33.49 1.73 -20.34
N LYS A 898 34.47 1.77 -19.44
CA LYS A 898 34.29 2.41 -18.13
C LYS A 898 33.81 3.86 -18.30
N ALA A 899 32.76 4.28 -17.57
CA ALA A 899 32.27 5.66 -17.63
C ALA A 899 33.38 6.68 -17.35
N GLY A 900 34.18 6.43 -16.32
CA GLY A 900 35.26 7.33 -15.89
C GLY A 900 34.74 8.49 -15.06
N LYS A 901 35.64 9.23 -14.41
CA LYS A 901 35.29 10.39 -13.58
C LYS A 901 34.85 11.58 -14.45
N VAL A 902 33.95 12.38 -13.90
CA VAL A 902 33.63 13.73 -14.38
C VAL A 902 34.09 14.79 -13.38
N SER A 903 34.41 15.97 -13.90
CA SER A 903 34.75 17.18 -13.13
C SER A 903 33.82 18.33 -13.54
N PHE A 904 33.83 19.45 -12.80
CA PHE A 904 33.03 20.64 -13.13
C PHE A 904 33.21 21.06 -14.59
N GLN A 905 34.46 21.12 -15.06
CA GLN A 905 34.81 21.45 -16.45
C GLN A 905 34.26 20.45 -17.46
N SER A 906 34.24 19.14 -17.17
CA SER A 906 33.76 18.14 -18.13
C SER A 906 32.23 18.10 -18.22
N VAL A 907 31.52 18.34 -17.11
CA VAL A 907 30.06 18.55 -17.13
C VAL A 907 29.70 19.84 -17.89
N TYR A 908 30.37 20.95 -17.57
CA TYR A 908 30.22 22.23 -18.28
C TYR A 908 30.44 22.07 -19.79
N ASN A 909 31.53 21.42 -20.20
CA ASN A 909 31.83 21.18 -21.62
C ASN A 909 30.82 20.25 -22.31
N SER A 910 30.31 19.22 -21.61
CA SER A 910 29.29 18.30 -22.16
C SER A 910 28.03 19.06 -22.54
N VAL A 911 27.52 19.91 -21.65
CA VAL A 911 26.34 20.75 -21.89
C VAL A 911 26.64 21.82 -22.95
N LEU A 912 27.80 22.48 -22.86
CA LEU A 912 28.18 23.55 -23.77
C LEU A 912 28.37 23.09 -25.23
N GLU A 913 28.73 21.83 -25.48
CA GLU A 913 28.80 21.27 -26.83
C GLU A 913 27.45 21.41 -27.56
N TYR A 914 26.37 20.94 -26.93
CA TYR A 914 25.03 21.00 -27.52
C TYR A 914 24.42 22.40 -27.43
N ARG A 915 24.73 23.17 -26.37
CA ARG A 915 24.32 24.57 -26.26
C ARG A 915 24.84 25.43 -27.41
N LYS A 916 26.07 25.17 -27.89
CA LYS A 916 26.67 25.85 -29.05
C LYS A 916 26.12 25.36 -30.40
N LYS A 917 25.82 24.07 -30.52
CA LYS A 917 25.24 23.47 -31.74
C LYS A 917 23.77 23.87 -31.96
N HIS A 918 22.99 23.95 -30.87
CA HIS A 918 21.54 24.18 -30.87
C HIS A 918 21.18 25.28 -29.87
N PRO A 919 21.54 26.55 -30.14
CA PRO A 919 21.31 27.67 -29.22
C PRO A 919 19.81 27.91 -28.93
N GLU A 920 18.91 27.40 -29.76
CA GLU A 920 17.46 27.43 -29.57
C GLU A 920 16.92 26.42 -28.56
N LYS A 921 17.61 25.29 -28.34
CA LYS A 921 17.12 24.15 -27.54
C LYS A 921 17.66 24.13 -26.11
N PRO A 922 16.83 23.76 -25.09
CA PRO A 922 17.31 23.42 -23.76
C PRO A 922 18.15 22.14 -23.77
N VAL A 923 19.23 22.17 -22.98
CA VAL A 923 20.08 21.00 -22.73
C VAL A 923 19.94 20.60 -21.27
N LEU A 924 19.55 19.35 -21.02
CA LEU A 924 19.53 18.71 -19.71
C LEU A 924 20.80 17.88 -19.51
N TYR A 925 21.16 17.63 -18.26
CA TYR A 925 22.26 16.75 -17.90
C TYR A 925 21.83 15.83 -16.76
N ASN A 926 21.68 14.54 -17.07
CA ASN A 926 21.20 13.49 -16.16
C ASN A 926 22.21 12.31 -16.06
N ALA A 927 23.46 12.51 -16.49
CA ALA A 927 24.57 11.57 -16.37
C ALA A 927 25.32 11.71 -15.02
N ASP A 928 26.52 11.10 -14.87
CA ASP A 928 27.28 11.14 -13.60
C ASP A 928 27.59 12.58 -13.17
N GLY A 929 27.51 12.83 -11.87
CA GLY A 929 27.81 14.13 -11.25
C GLY A 929 26.80 15.24 -11.53
N ALA A 930 25.62 14.95 -12.09
CA ALA A 930 24.56 15.94 -12.34
C ALA A 930 24.14 16.69 -11.08
N ASP A 931 24.11 16.01 -9.92
CA ASP A 931 23.88 16.54 -8.59
C ASP A 931 25.08 17.39 -8.10
N ARG A 932 26.27 16.80 -8.11
CA ARG A 932 27.52 17.37 -7.60
C ARG A 932 27.97 18.62 -8.37
N PHE A 933 27.63 18.72 -9.64
CA PHE A 933 28.06 19.79 -10.54
C PHE A 933 26.88 20.56 -11.16
N ALA A 934 25.77 20.70 -10.44
CA ALA A 934 24.58 21.43 -10.90
C ALA A 934 24.87 22.86 -11.40
N TRP A 935 25.83 23.57 -10.77
CA TRP A 935 26.28 24.90 -11.23
C TRP A 935 27.02 24.85 -12.58
N ALA A 936 27.74 23.77 -12.89
CA ALA A 936 28.37 23.58 -14.19
C ALA A 936 27.33 23.43 -15.30
N VAL A 937 26.24 22.70 -15.01
CA VAL A 937 25.09 22.55 -15.91
C VAL A 937 24.44 23.91 -16.18
N LEU A 938 24.11 24.68 -15.13
CA LEU A 938 23.51 26.01 -15.27
C LEU A 938 24.40 26.95 -16.09
N LEU A 939 25.68 27.07 -15.74
CA LEU A 939 26.58 28.07 -16.33
C LEU A 939 27.00 27.71 -17.77
N ALA A 940 26.85 26.46 -18.18
CA ALA A 940 26.92 26.06 -19.58
C ALA A 940 25.64 26.36 -20.39
N GLY A 941 24.63 26.98 -19.76
CA GLY A 941 23.32 27.27 -20.34
C GLY A 941 22.32 26.10 -20.26
N GLY A 942 22.57 25.10 -19.40
CA GLY A 942 21.68 23.97 -19.20
C GLY A 942 20.43 24.30 -18.36
N SER A 943 19.41 23.44 -18.46
CA SER A 943 18.12 23.58 -17.79
C SER A 943 17.84 22.45 -16.80
N LEU A 944 16.94 22.68 -15.84
CA LEU A 944 16.61 21.73 -14.76
C LEU A 944 17.86 21.24 -13.99
N SER A 945 18.83 22.15 -13.81
CA SER A 945 19.98 21.91 -12.95
C SER A 945 19.53 21.79 -11.49
N THR A 946 20.12 20.83 -10.78
CA THR A 946 19.73 20.41 -9.43
C THR A 946 20.28 21.33 -8.33
N LEU A 947 20.19 22.66 -8.56
CA LEU A 947 20.65 23.68 -7.61
C LEU A 947 19.87 23.62 -6.28
N PRO A 948 20.49 24.04 -5.15
CA PRO A 948 19.76 24.32 -3.92
C PRO A 948 18.77 25.49 -4.10
N GLY A 949 17.80 25.59 -3.19
CA GLY A 949 16.85 26.70 -3.17
C GLY A 949 17.55 28.04 -2.90
N LEU A 950 17.58 28.92 -3.90
CA LEU A 950 18.27 30.22 -3.83
C LEU A 950 17.45 31.25 -3.04
N THR A 951 18.11 32.06 -2.20
CA THR A 951 17.44 33.06 -1.33
C THR A 951 16.64 34.13 -2.08
N ASP A 952 16.96 34.41 -3.35
CA ASP A 952 16.23 35.39 -4.18
C ASP A 952 15.88 34.78 -5.55
N SER A 953 14.59 34.57 -5.79
CA SER A 953 14.06 34.01 -7.04
C SER A 953 14.28 34.92 -8.27
N LYS A 954 14.66 36.20 -8.06
CA LYS A 954 15.07 37.10 -9.16
C LYS A 954 16.35 36.65 -9.85
N VAL A 955 17.21 35.86 -9.18
CA VAL A 955 18.40 35.25 -9.80
C VAL A 955 17.99 34.45 -11.03
N LEU A 956 17.03 33.53 -10.87
CA LEU A 956 16.54 32.65 -11.94
C LEU A 956 15.77 33.42 -13.04
N ALA A 957 15.12 34.53 -12.70
CA ALA A 957 14.48 35.42 -13.68
C ALA A 957 15.49 36.22 -14.52
N GLN A 958 16.62 36.63 -13.93
CA GLN A 958 17.67 37.37 -14.67
C GLN A 958 18.51 36.45 -15.56
N ILE A 959 18.79 35.22 -15.12
CA ILE A 959 19.56 34.24 -15.91
C ILE A 959 18.85 33.90 -17.23
N ALA A 960 17.52 33.96 -17.29
CA ALA A 960 16.73 33.75 -18.51
C ALA A 960 17.07 34.72 -19.67
N ASP A 961 17.71 35.86 -19.38
CA ASP A 961 18.21 36.83 -20.36
C ASP A 961 19.74 36.80 -20.55
N MET A 962 20.47 35.91 -19.85
CA MET A 962 21.94 35.83 -19.90
C MET A 962 22.43 34.84 -20.95
N HIS A 963 23.60 35.12 -21.53
CA HIS A 963 24.32 34.23 -22.44
C HIS A 963 25.61 33.68 -21.82
N VAL A 964 26.02 32.49 -22.25
CA VAL A 964 27.27 31.86 -21.81
C VAL A 964 28.49 32.66 -22.29
N VAL A 965 29.38 33.02 -21.38
CA VAL A 965 30.67 33.62 -21.74
C VAL A 965 31.63 32.51 -22.19
N PRO A 966 32.26 32.59 -23.38
CA PRO A 966 33.31 31.65 -23.76
C PRO A 966 34.46 31.68 -22.73
N HIS A 967 34.72 30.53 -22.10
CA HIS A 967 35.56 30.41 -20.92
C HIS A 967 36.96 31.04 -21.07
N SER A 968 37.33 31.88 -20.10
CA SER A 968 38.63 32.54 -19.99
C SER A 968 39.35 32.20 -18.67
N ASP A 969 39.84 30.97 -18.62
CA ASP A 969 40.97 30.47 -17.81
C ASP A 969 40.78 30.19 -16.29
N GLY A 970 41.22 28.98 -15.91
CA GLY A 970 41.56 28.59 -14.55
C GLY A 970 40.43 28.52 -13.53
N GLY A 971 39.32 27.83 -13.80
CA GLY A 971 38.29 27.55 -12.79
C GLY A 971 37.34 28.72 -12.47
N VAL A 972 37.00 29.51 -13.50
CA VAL A 972 35.96 30.56 -13.46
C VAL A 972 34.96 30.30 -14.60
N PHE A 973 33.66 30.40 -14.30
CA PHE A 973 32.56 30.07 -15.21
C PHE A 973 31.47 31.13 -15.09
N GLU A 974 30.99 31.68 -16.20
CA GLU A 974 30.16 32.89 -16.20
C GLU A 974 28.99 32.84 -17.20
N LEU A 975 27.82 33.35 -16.75
CA LEU A 975 26.75 33.82 -17.63
C LEU A 975 26.65 35.34 -17.48
N GLU A 976 26.43 36.07 -18.58
CA GLU A 976 26.30 37.52 -18.53
C GLU A 976 25.22 38.09 -19.46
N ASN A 977 24.76 39.30 -19.13
CA ASN A 977 24.05 40.21 -20.03
C ASN A 977 24.38 41.64 -19.58
N SER A 978 24.97 42.44 -20.47
CA SER A 978 25.49 43.78 -20.15
C SER A 978 24.45 44.79 -19.65
N GLU A 979 23.16 44.52 -19.88
CA GLU A 979 22.04 45.32 -19.40
C GLU A 979 21.44 44.82 -18.08
N ARG A 980 21.55 43.53 -17.78
CA ARG A 980 20.99 42.88 -16.57
C ARG A 980 21.99 42.70 -15.44
N GLY A 981 23.20 42.22 -15.76
CA GLY A 981 24.18 41.75 -14.78
C GLY A 981 24.95 40.50 -15.22
N LYS A 982 25.59 39.83 -14.26
CA LYS A 982 26.46 38.66 -14.45
C LYS A 982 26.31 37.69 -13.28
N ILE A 983 26.44 36.39 -13.54
CA ILE A 983 26.62 35.38 -12.49
C ILE A 983 27.90 34.58 -12.77
N ILE A 984 28.70 34.39 -11.73
CA ILE A 984 30.04 33.78 -11.79
C ILE A 984 30.08 32.64 -10.77
N TYR A 985 30.60 31.47 -11.12
CA TYR A 985 31.13 30.50 -10.16
C TYR A 985 32.65 30.50 -10.24
N THR A 986 33.32 30.47 -9.08
CA THR A 986 34.78 30.46 -9.00
C THR A 986 35.29 29.54 -7.89
N GLU A 987 36.34 28.79 -8.20
CA GLU A 987 37.07 27.93 -7.27
C GLU A 987 38.34 28.64 -6.72
N LYS A 988 38.58 29.90 -7.11
CA LYS A 988 39.75 30.69 -6.68
C LYS A 988 39.55 31.19 -5.24
N PRO A 989 40.45 30.91 -4.28
CA PRO A 989 40.20 31.12 -2.85
C PRO A 989 40.37 32.57 -2.36
N THR A 990 41.17 33.41 -3.02
CA THR A 990 41.65 34.69 -2.46
C THR A 990 40.93 35.92 -3.02
N SER A 991 41.08 36.19 -4.31
CA SER A 991 40.46 37.33 -4.98
C SER A 991 40.37 37.10 -6.49
N MET A 992 39.52 37.86 -7.16
CA MET A 992 39.43 37.88 -8.62
C MET A 992 39.21 39.30 -9.16
N GLN A 993 39.59 39.50 -10.42
CA GLN A 993 39.27 40.70 -11.18
C GLN A 993 38.01 40.41 -12.02
N ILE A 994 36.93 41.17 -11.80
CA ILE A 994 35.69 41.05 -12.55
C ILE A 994 35.66 42.11 -13.63
N ASP A 995 35.60 41.71 -14.90
CA ASP A 995 35.40 42.66 -15.99
C ASP A 995 33.95 43.16 -16.02
N MET A 996 33.76 44.43 -15.64
CA MET A 996 32.51 45.17 -15.76
C MET A 996 32.62 46.33 -16.76
N THR A 997 33.63 46.35 -17.65
CA THR A 997 33.85 47.44 -18.63
C THR A 997 32.69 47.65 -19.58
N ARG A 998 32.04 46.57 -20.03
CA ARG A 998 30.90 46.58 -20.96
C ARG A 998 29.57 46.96 -20.29
N PHE A 999 29.52 47.04 -18.97
CA PHE A 999 28.30 47.21 -18.17
C PHE A 999 28.09 48.68 -17.82
N LYS A 1000 26.85 49.19 -17.97
CA LYS A 1000 26.53 50.61 -17.72
C LYS A 1000 25.60 50.78 -16.50
N GLY A 1001 26.06 51.56 -15.53
CA GLY A 1001 25.30 51.92 -14.32
C GLY A 1001 25.89 51.38 -13.02
N SER A 1002 25.06 51.36 -11.97
CA SER A 1002 25.37 50.75 -10.67
C SER A 1002 24.78 49.35 -10.59
N PHE A 1003 25.50 48.44 -9.93
CA PHE A 1003 25.12 47.04 -9.74
C PHE A 1003 25.30 46.67 -8.26
N ILE A 1004 24.56 45.65 -7.81
CA ILE A 1004 24.70 45.02 -6.50
C ILE A 1004 25.38 43.67 -6.71
N LEU A 1005 26.50 43.45 -6.04
CA LEU A 1005 27.17 42.16 -5.93
C LEU A 1005 26.75 41.48 -4.64
N LYS A 1006 26.34 40.21 -4.74
CA LYS A 1006 26.07 39.31 -3.62
C LYS A 1006 26.88 38.03 -3.82
N LYS A 1007 27.40 37.47 -2.72
CA LYS A 1007 28.00 36.14 -2.72
C LYS A 1007 26.94 35.12 -2.31
N ILE A 1008 26.94 33.96 -2.94
CA ILE A 1008 26.03 32.84 -2.68
C ILE A 1008 26.89 31.60 -2.44
N ASP A 1009 26.58 30.86 -1.37
CA ASP A 1009 27.12 29.52 -1.14
C ASP A 1009 26.54 28.55 -2.18
N PRO A 1010 27.36 27.90 -3.03
CA PRO A 1010 26.87 26.97 -4.03
C PRO A 1010 26.19 25.71 -3.45
N VAL A 1011 26.39 25.39 -2.17
CA VAL A 1011 25.82 24.20 -1.51
C VAL A 1011 24.46 24.50 -0.86
N SER A 1012 24.34 25.56 -0.05
CA SER A 1012 23.07 25.92 0.62
C SER A 1012 22.18 26.89 -0.17
N GLY A 1013 22.69 27.53 -1.23
CA GLY A 1013 21.98 28.56 -1.99
C GLY A 1013 21.82 29.89 -1.22
N GLN A 1014 22.42 30.02 -0.03
CA GLN A 1014 22.27 31.19 0.85
C GLN A 1014 23.32 32.27 0.61
N TYR A 1015 22.98 33.51 0.96
CA TYR A 1015 23.90 34.64 0.85
C TYR A 1015 25.03 34.60 1.88
N ILE A 1016 26.25 34.89 1.42
CA ILE A 1016 27.45 35.04 2.24
C ILE A 1016 27.77 36.53 2.41
N GLY A 1017 27.92 36.98 3.65
CA GLY A 1017 28.37 38.34 3.98
C GLY A 1017 27.35 39.45 3.67
N LYS A 1018 27.85 40.65 3.32
CA LYS A 1018 27.04 41.83 2.99
C LYS A 1018 27.08 42.09 1.48
N GLU A 1019 25.96 42.56 0.93
CA GLU A 1019 25.91 43.03 -0.46
C GLU A 1019 26.80 44.27 -0.68
N GLN A 1020 27.36 44.39 -1.89
CA GLN A 1020 28.32 45.42 -2.26
C GLN A 1020 27.84 46.20 -3.49
N VAL A 1021 27.81 47.53 -3.43
CA VAL A 1021 27.46 48.36 -4.59
C VAL A 1021 28.70 48.62 -5.45
N ILE A 1022 28.67 48.16 -6.69
CA ILE A 1022 29.75 48.30 -7.67
C ILE A 1022 29.29 49.15 -8.87
N ARG A 1023 30.23 49.78 -9.58
CA ARG A 1023 29.96 50.59 -10.79
C ARG A 1023 30.60 49.95 -12.01
N GLY A 1024 29.81 49.76 -13.06
CA GLY A 1024 30.31 49.32 -14.37
C GLY A 1024 31.17 50.38 -15.08
N GLY A 1025 31.70 50.03 -16.25
CA GLY A 1025 32.63 50.84 -17.03
C GLY A 1025 34.11 50.64 -16.67
N LYS A 1026 34.44 49.65 -15.84
CA LYS A 1026 35.81 49.32 -15.41
C LYS A 1026 35.93 47.86 -14.96
N ILE A 1027 37.16 47.37 -14.82
CA ILE A 1027 37.47 46.12 -14.10
C ILE A 1027 37.39 46.39 -12.59
N ILE A 1028 36.94 45.39 -11.82
CA ILE A 1028 36.66 45.52 -10.38
C ILE A 1028 37.32 44.37 -9.59
N PRO A 1029 38.25 44.66 -8.66
CA PRO A 1029 38.80 43.63 -7.76
C PRO A 1029 37.76 43.25 -6.71
N VAL A 1030 37.55 41.94 -6.51
CA VAL A 1030 36.66 41.40 -5.49
C VAL A 1030 37.41 40.40 -4.61
N ALA A 1031 37.32 40.60 -3.30
CA ALA A 1031 37.92 39.72 -2.30
C ALA A 1031 36.97 38.55 -1.97
N LEU A 1032 37.49 37.33 -2.07
CA LEU A 1032 36.75 36.09 -1.86
C LEU A 1032 37.00 35.50 -0.46
N SER A 1033 37.98 36.02 0.29
CA SER A 1033 38.16 35.80 1.74
C SER A 1033 38.32 34.34 2.19
N GLY A 1034 38.70 33.42 1.30
CA GLY A 1034 38.78 31.98 1.57
C GLY A 1034 37.47 31.22 1.37
N GLU A 1035 36.39 31.88 0.95
CA GLU A 1035 35.03 31.33 0.87
C GLU A 1035 34.78 30.42 -0.36
N ALA A 1036 35.84 29.88 -1.00
CA ALA A 1036 35.70 29.11 -2.24
C ALA A 1036 35.35 27.63 -2.02
N PRO A 1037 34.55 27.00 -2.90
CA PRO A 1037 33.93 27.58 -4.11
C PRO A 1037 32.78 28.53 -3.78
N VAL A 1038 32.65 29.60 -4.54
CA VAL A 1038 31.62 30.65 -4.32
C VAL A 1038 30.95 31.07 -5.62
N VAL A 1039 29.66 31.39 -5.53
CA VAL A 1039 28.91 32.03 -6.62
C VAL A 1039 28.79 33.53 -6.36
N LEU A 1040 29.15 34.36 -7.34
CA LEU A 1040 28.94 35.80 -7.30
C LEU A 1040 27.75 36.14 -8.21
N TRP A 1041 26.66 36.65 -7.63
CA TRP A 1041 25.55 37.24 -8.38
C TRP A 1041 25.70 38.75 -8.42
N ILE A 1042 25.82 39.30 -9.62
CA ILE A 1042 25.90 40.74 -9.89
C ILE A 1042 24.64 41.12 -10.65
N SER A 1043 23.77 41.91 -10.02
CA SER A 1043 22.52 42.40 -10.63
C SER A 1043 22.49 43.92 -10.71
N LYS A 1044 21.88 44.47 -11.75
CA LYS A 1044 21.73 45.93 -11.89
C LYS A 1044 20.83 46.49 -10.79
N LYS A 1045 21.23 47.64 -10.23
CA LYS A 1045 20.50 48.34 -9.16
C LYS A 1045 19.35 49.18 -9.70
#